data_AF-A0A2L0F423-F1
#
_entry.id   AF-A0A2L0F423-F1
#
_cell.length_a   1.000
_cell.length_b   1.000
_cell.length_c   1.000
_cell.angle_alpha   90.00
_cell.angle_beta   90.00
_cell.angle_gamma   90.00
#
_symmetry.space_group_name_H-M   'P 1'
#
loop_
_entity.id
_entity.type
_entity.pdbx_description
1 polymer ?
#
loop_
_entity_poly.entity_id
_entity_poly.type
_entity_poly.pdbx_seq_one_letter_code
_entity_poly.pdbx_strand_id
1 'polypeptide(L)'
;MSTSGKPRRPRYSEQVQQEDLSEAQLRGRLAKVRWPVDRFERDLGEDLRVRIFDQGTSTGLSFCVQLKSVLDAERRKRKRGPEELRYRLEVKDLERWEEQAELVVLLVWDVERQAGYWQTIPAIIEALDARDASWRERKTVTVPVPAEQGTDDRGLQQLRWVIADRSLPLVARRSPITLRFTEKGGGKEAWSAFQEAIDRGTRVVSRGAATPEIEMPAWHRRLYGARGQVERIEVTSRPPDGSIPVRVEVRSAEGAAALPYVDLRVTRQGRKESVLSNEHQHLPFALEVALIEGGDSTLRLWPRRFGSTVHEAREVAAFSLALTRPGSRIGVYAIDGGQLLSDSPIPDDFHYHAEQARVRLEALDKLAFIEPRIAVFGSVSLARGINEEDIATIDLLHRACRDGKRETILENSFEVDIPADKPAHWPGPEGHFELQGDGAKVTLLGVEIPLGRVKVTFVDQERVAAMVRQAIERARATGKPAELRFENARIIEEFLDWPRPADRLHDLASTQSGYFTLVQAFEAGFAAATQVETELRVERCSGDIFRMLQFPPSEHEDLVILWLQTETQGVFSHDTALALNQLSDILPSRRHVTVPPGWEPPPNARLDRGTVLHHAEVIPSEITWFCPIPFTKALRTIRDCIEKGVSPEIIEQAIAEALERGMITQAEVQDLRLARARSA
;
A
#
# COMPACT_ATOMS: atom_id res chain seq x y z
N MET A 1 16.94 -51.76 74.07
CA MET A 1 16.89 -51.54 72.61
C MET A 1 16.49 -50.10 72.36
N SER A 2 17.45 -49.24 72.02
CA SER A 2 17.24 -47.92 71.41
C SER A 2 18.60 -47.47 70.86
N THR A 3 18.77 -47.54 69.54
CA THR A 3 19.99 -47.08 68.87
C THR A 3 19.71 -45.72 68.25
N SER A 4 20.29 -44.68 68.85
CA SER A 4 20.35 -43.32 68.33
C SER A 4 21.15 -43.28 67.02
N GLY A 5 20.54 -42.80 65.93
CA GLY A 5 21.28 -42.38 64.74
C GLY A 5 21.96 -41.04 64.98
N LYS A 6 23.31 -41.02 65.07
CA LYS A 6 24.11 -39.78 65.14
C LYS A 6 23.92 -38.96 63.85
N PRO A 7 23.85 -37.61 63.92
CA PRO A 7 23.89 -36.77 62.73
C PRO A 7 25.28 -36.89 62.06
N ARG A 8 25.30 -37.17 60.75
CA ARG A 8 26.54 -37.18 59.95
C ARG A 8 27.09 -35.76 59.87
N ARG A 9 28.32 -35.54 60.38
CA ARG A 9 29.07 -34.29 60.17
C ARG A 9 29.29 -34.08 58.66
N PRO A 10 29.13 -32.86 58.11
CA PRO A 10 29.46 -32.58 56.72
C PRO A 10 30.93 -32.94 56.46
N ARG A 11 31.19 -33.77 55.45
CA ARG A 11 32.56 -34.08 55.02
C ARG A 11 32.99 -33.01 54.01
N TYR A 12 34.16 -32.43 54.21
CA TYR A 12 34.83 -31.54 53.25
C TYR A 12 35.30 -32.38 52.06
N SER A 13 34.38 -32.64 51.12
CA SER A 13 34.62 -33.49 49.95
C SER A 13 35.57 -32.80 48.97
N GLU A 14 36.28 -33.59 48.15
CA GLU A 14 37.19 -33.07 47.09
C GLU A 14 36.51 -32.02 46.21
N GLN A 15 35.22 -32.19 45.91
CA GLN A 15 34.43 -31.22 45.16
C GLN A 15 34.31 -29.87 45.87
N VAL A 16 34.01 -29.86 47.18
CA VAL A 16 33.93 -28.61 47.96
C VAL A 16 35.30 -27.93 48.04
N GLN A 17 36.39 -28.69 48.14
CA GLN A 17 37.75 -28.10 48.12
C GLN A 17 38.07 -27.46 46.77
N GLN A 18 37.66 -28.10 45.67
CA GLN A 18 37.85 -27.59 44.32
C GLN A 18 37.03 -26.32 44.07
N GLU A 19 35.81 -26.24 44.60
CA GLU A 19 34.94 -25.06 44.55
C GLU A 19 35.57 -23.90 45.34
N ASP A 20 35.96 -24.13 46.61
CA ASP A 20 36.63 -23.13 47.45
C ASP A 20 37.93 -22.62 46.81
N LEU A 21 38.72 -23.52 46.21
CA LEU A 21 39.97 -23.16 45.52
C LEU A 21 39.72 -22.31 44.27
N SER A 22 38.74 -22.69 43.44
CA SER A 22 38.40 -21.93 42.23
C SER A 22 37.93 -20.51 42.56
N GLU A 23 37.14 -20.37 43.63
CA GLU A 23 36.65 -19.08 44.06
C GLU A 23 37.78 -18.18 44.59
N ALA A 24 38.68 -18.74 45.41
CA ALA A 24 39.85 -18.02 45.89
C ALA A 24 40.76 -17.56 44.73
N GLN A 25 40.98 -18.41 43.73
CA GLN A 25 41.78 -18.08 42.54
C GLN A 25 41.11 -16.98 41.70
N LEU A 26 39.80 -17.09 41.43
CA LEU A 26 39.04 -16.06 40.70
C LEU A 26 39.07 -14.71 41.43
N ARG A 27 38.88 -14.70 42.75
CA ARG A 27 38.98 -13.48 43.56
C ARG A 27 40.37 -12.85 43.46
N GLY A 28 41.41 -13.68 43.51
CA GLY A 28 42.79 -13.22 43.28
C GLY A 28 42.98 -12.61 41.88
N ARG A 29 42.37 -13.20 40.86
CA ARG A 29 42.43 -12.68 39.47
C ARG A 29 41.70 -11.35 39.30
N LEU A 30 40.50 -11.22 39.85
CA LEU A 30 39.68 -10.00 39.81
C LEU A 30 40.29 -8.88 40.65
N ALA A 31 40.92 -9.21 41.78
CA ALA A 31 41.65 -8.23 42.59
C ALA A 31 42.82 -7.58 41.84
N LYS A 32 43.52 -8.31 40.95
CA LYS A 32 44.59 -7.76 40.10
C LYS A 32 44.11 -6.64 39.18
N VAL A 33 42.85 -6.67 38.75
CA VAL A 33 42.21 -5.59 37.96
C VAL A 33 41.35 -4.66 38.81
N ARG A 34 41.48 -4.72 40.15
CA ARG A 34 40.77 -3.89 41.12
C ARG A 34 39.25 -4.08 41.11
N TRP A 35 38.79 -5.29 40.86
CA TRP A 35 37.37 -5.64 40.93
C TRP A 35 37.11 -6.38 42.25
N PRO A 36 36.79 -5.66 43.35
CA PRO A 36 36.47 -6.31 44.61
C PRO A 36 35.24 -7.21 44.47
N VAL A 37 35.28 -8.31 45.21
CA VAL A 37 34.27 -9.37 45.16
C VAL A 37 33.65 -9.50 46.55
N ASP A 38 32.34 -9.31 46.62
CA ASP A 38 31.53 -9.58 47.80
C ASP A 38 30.92 -10.98 47.66
N ARG A 39 31.03 -11.81 48.71
CA ARG A 39 30.33 -13.11 48.76
C ARG A 39 28.89 -12.88 49.18
N PHE A 40 27.95 -13.54 48.53
CA PHE A 40 26.60 -13.69 49.09
C PHE A 40 26.66 -14.66 50.28
N GLU A 41 25.85 -14.42 51.32
CA GLU A 41 25.63 -15.42 52.36
C GLU A 41 24.98 -16.65 51.72
N ARG A 42 25.40 -17.85 52.13
CA ARG A 42 25.11 -19.12 51.44
C ARG A 42 23.62 -19.29 51.09
N ASP A 43 23.35 -19.81 49.88
CA ASP A 43 22.07 -20.32 49.35
C ASP A 43 21.08 -19.37 48.63
N LEU A 44 21.54 -18.23 48.10
CA LEU A 44 20.69 -17.37 47.24
C LEU A 44 20.80 -17.65 45.73
N GLY A 45 21.66 -18.59 45.33
CA GLY A 45 21.72 -19.12 43.98
C GLY A 45 22.67 -18.42 43.00
N GLU A 46 23.34 -17.32 43.39
CA GLU A 46 24.54 -16.78 42.75
C GLU A 46 25.73 -16.84 43.71
N ASP A 47 26.94 -17.00 43.19
CA ASP A 47 28.11 -17.25 44.04
C ASP A 47 28.79 -15.95 44.51
N LEU A 48 28.89 -14.95 43.62
CA LEU A 48 29.66 -13.73 43.87
C LEU A 48 29.00 -12.48 43.29
N ARG A 49 29.19 -11.34 43.96
CA ARG A 49 28.90 -10.01 43.40
C ARG A 49 30.20 -9.26 43.16
N VAL A 50 30.38 -8.75 41.97
CA VAL A 50 31.60 -8.06 41.54
C VAL A 50 31.30 -6.59 41.27
N ARG A 51 32.12 -5.70 41.82
CA ARG A 51 32.05 -4.25 41.56
C ARG A 51 33.29 -3.81 40.79
N ILE A 52 33.14 -2.92 39.82
CA ILE A 52 34.26 -2.46 38.97
C ILE A 52 34.77 -1.10 39.48
N PHE A 53 36.07 -1.02 39.79
CA PHE A 53 36.74 0.21 40.20
C PHE A 53 37.91 0.55 39.25
N ASP A 54 38.09 1.85 39.01
CA ASP A 54 39.25 2.39 38.30
C ASP A 54 40.04 3.31 39.23
N GLN A 55 41.34 3.08 39.36
CA GLN A 55 42.25 3.92 40.17
C GLN A 55 41.71 4.21 41.59
N GLY A 56 41.00 3.25 42.21
CA GLY A 56 40.40 3.39 43.54
C GLY A 56 39.03 4.09 43.58
N THR A 57 38.51 4.53 42.43
CA THR A 57 37.18 5.16 42.30
C THR A 57 36.17 4.17 41.75
N SER A 58 34.97 4.12 42.33
CA SER A 58 33.89 3.27 41.81
C SER A 58 33.43 3.75 40.44
N THR A 59 33.28 2.82 39.49
CA THR A 59 32.70 3.13 38.17
C THR A 59 31.17 3.22 38.19
N GLY A 60 30.54 2.70 39.26
CA GLY A 60 29.11 2.46 39.36
C GLY A 60 28.64 1.16 38.70
N LEU A 61 29.54 0.39 38.06
CA LEU A 61 29.20 -0.89 37.44
C LEU A 61 29.33 -2.05 38.43
N SER A 62 28.34 -2.95 38.43
CA SER A 62 28.37 -4.22 39.13
C SER A 62 27.71 -5.33 38.31
N PHE A 63 28.06 -6.57 38.64
CA PHE A 63 27.44 -7.76 38.06
C PHE A 63 27.55 -8.94 39.04
N CYS A 64 26.69 -9.93 38.86
CA CYS A 64 26.73 -11.19 39.60
C CYS A 64 27.45 -12.26 38.80
N VAL A 65 28.11 -13.18 39.48
CA VAL A 65 28.80 -14.32 38.88
C VAL A 65 28.20 -15.61 39.41
N GLN A 66 27.77 -16.47 38.49
CA GLN A 66 27.61 -17.89 38.75
C GLN A 66 28.91 -18.60 38.40
N LEU A 67 29.66 -19.02 39.42
CA LEU A 67 30.94 -19.69 39.30
C LEU A 67 30.75 -21.21 39.18
N LYS A 68 31.37 -21.81 38.17
CA LYS A 68 31.46 -23.27 38.01
C LYS A 68 32.93 -23.68 37.96
N SER A 69 33.31 -24.66 38.77
CA SER A 69 34.69 -25.12 38.88
C SER A 69 34.96 -26.35 38.01
N VAL A 70 36.11 -26.39 37.33
CA VAL A 70 36.66 -27.57 36.62
C VAL A 70 38.16 -27.71 36.91
N LEU A 71 38.67 -28.95 36.93
CA LEU A 71 40.12 -29.19 37.07
C LEU A 71 40.87 -28.83 35.78
N ASP A 72 40.35 -29.27 34.63
CA ASP A 72 40.91 -29.05 33.29
C ASP A 72 39.77 -28.79 32.31
N ALA A 73 39.71 -27.56 31.79
CA ALA A 73 38.68 -27.09 30.87
C ALA A 73 38.76 -27.76 29.49
N GLU A 74 39.91 -28.28 29.05
CA GLU A 74 40.04 -28.95 27.75
C GLU A 74 39.16 -30.20 27.66
N ARG A 75 38.97 -30.90 28.78
CA ARG A 75 38.10 -32.09 28.85
C ARG A 75 36.63 -31.76 28.60
N ARG A 76 36.25 -30.48 28.67
CA ARG A 76 34.89 -29.98 28.42
C ARG A 76 34.72 -29.37 27.03
N LYS A 77 35.80 -29.22 26.25
CA LYS A 77 35.74 -28.77 24.86
C LYS A 77 35.21 -29.87 23.95
N ARG A 78 34.53 -29.47 22.88
CA ARG A 78 34.04 -30.40 21.85
C ARG A 78 35.21 -30.91 20.99
N LYS A 79 35.22 -32.20 20.64
CA LYS A 79 36.25 -32.79 19.74
C LYS A 79 36.22 -32.25 18.30
N ARG A 80 35.10 -31.67 17.85
CA ARG A 80 34.90 -31.05 16.52
C ARG A 80 33.85 -29.93 16.62
N GLY A 81 34.18 -28.72 16.20
CA GLY A 81 33.31 -27.52 16.26
C GLY A 81 34.05 -26.31 16.84
N PRO A 82 33.37 -25.15 17.02
CA PRO A 82 33.96 -23.98 17.67
C PRO A 82 34.46 -24.31 19.08
N GLU A 83 35.54 -23.65 19.52
CA GLU A 83 36.13 -23.87 20.85
C GLU A 83 35.20 -23.33 21.95
N GLU A 84 34.32 -24.19 22.45
CA GLU A 84 33.35 -23.87 23.49
C GLU A 84 33.35 -24.93 24.59
N LEU A 85 33.22 -24.47 25.84
CA LEU A 85 33.01 -25.31 27.00
C LEU A 85 31.52 -25.59 27.16
N ARG A 86 31.16 -26.84 27.43
CA ARG A 86 29.76 -27.24 27.62
C ARG A 86 29.46 -27.44 29.09
N TYR A 87 28.47 -26.71 29.60
CA TYR A 87 28.02 -26.82 30.97
C TYR A 87 26.52 -27.12 31.03
N ARG A 88 26.09 -28.01 31.94
CA ARG A 88 24.67 -28.31 32.16
C ARG A 88 24.16 -27.45 33.31
N LEU A 89 23.08 -26.72 33.06
CA LEU A 89 22.39 -25.87 34.03
C LEU A 89 20.94 -26.28 34.18
N GLU A 90 20.35 -25.99 35.34
CA GLU A 90 18.91 -26.12 35.53
C GLU A 90 18.20 -24.95 34.86
N VAL A 91 17.08 -25.23 34.20
CA VAL A 91 16.34 -24.21 33.44
C VAL A 91 15.75 -23.16 34.37
N LYS A 92 15.26 -23.56 35.55
CA LYS A 92 14.75 -22.65 36.59
C LYS A 92 15.75 -21.56 37.01
N ASP A 93 17.06 -21.85 36.96
CA ASP A 93 18.09 -20.88 37.33
C ASP A 93 18.29 -19.87 36.20
N LEU A 94 18.25 -20.32 34.95
CA LEU A 94 18.32 -19.42 33.78
C LEU A 94 17.13 -18.47 33.73
N GLU A 95 15.91 -18.97 33.97
CA GLU A 95 14.69 -18.15 34.05
C GLU A 95 14.79 -17.11 35.17
N ARG A 96 15.23 -17.52 36.37
CA ARG A 96 15.46 -16.59 37.49
C ARG A 96 16.47 -15.48 37.13
N TRP A 97 17.57 -15.84 36.49
CA TRP A 97 18.61 -14.89 36.10
C TRP A 97 18.22 -13.99 34.91
N GLU A 98 17.27 -14.41 34.08
CA GLU A 98 16.69 -13.59 33.01
C GLU A 98 15.92 -12.39 33.59
N GLU A 99 15.15 -12.63 34.65
CA GLU A 99 14.32 -11.64 35.33
C GLU A 99 15.11 -10.71 36.26
N GLN A 100 16.36 -11.04 36.56
CA GLN A 100 17.19 -10.29 37.50
C GLN A 100 17.69 -8.96 36.92
N ALA A 101 17.59 -7.89 37.72
CA ALA A 101 18.02 -6.55 37.32
C ALA A 101 19.54 -6.46 37.09
N GLU A 102 20.35 -7.03 37.99
CA GLU A 102 21.80 -7.12 37.81
C GLU A 102 22.17 -8.24 36.83
N LEU A 103 23.12 -7.95 35.94
CA LEU A 103 23.59 -8.91 34.96
C LEU A 103 24.25 -10.10 35.67
N VAL A 104 23.76 -11.30 35.38
CA VAL A 104 24.41 -12.54 35.81
C VAL A 104 25.34 -13.05 34.71
N VAL A 105 26.55 -13.43 35.09
CA VAL A 105 27.59 -13.97 34.22
C VAL A 105 27.90 -15.38 34.66
N LEU A 106 27.74 -16.34 33.75
CA LEU A 106 28.21 -17.70 33.96
C LEU A 106 29.72 -17.73 33.73
N LEU A 107 30.49 -18.11 34.74
CA LEU A 107 31.95 -18.18 34.68
C LEU A 107 32.42 -19.59 35.03
N VAL A 108 33.09 -20.25 34.09
CA VAL A 108 33.71 -21.56 34.27
C VAL A 108 35.19 -21.36 34.56
N TRP A 109 35.66 -21.78 35.74
CA TRP A 109 37.03 -21.62 36.20
C TRP A 109 37.82 -22.93 36.14
N ASP A 110 38.96 -22.89 35.44
CA ASP A 110 39.97 -23.95 35.38
C ASP A 110 40.98 -23.78 36.52
N VAL A 111 40.95 -24.73 37.46
CA VAL A 111 41.78 -24.68 38.67
C VAL A 111 43.26 -24.96 38.41
N GLU A 112 43.57 -25.85 37.46
CA GLU A 112 44.96 -26.21 37.12
C GLU A 112 45.65 -25.08 36.35
N ARG A 113 44.93 -24.46 35.40
CA ARG A 113 45.45 -23.36 34.57
C ARG A 113 45.28 -21.98 35.20
N GLN A 114 44.51 -21.88 36.29
CA GLN A 114 44.14 -20.62 36.93
C GLN A 114 43.52 -19.61 35.94
N ALA A 115 42.64 -20.12 35.07
CA ALA A 115 42.01 -19.35 34.01
C ALA A 115 40.50 -19.60 33.99
N GLY A 116 39.73 -18.51 33.92
CA GLY A 116 38.28 -18.56 33.74
C GLY A 116 37.83 -18.22 32.33
N TYR A 117 36.66 -18.72 31.97
CA TYR A 117 35.93 -18.45 30.73
C TYR A 117 34.51 -18.03 31.09
N TRP A 118 33.96 -17.03 30.40
CA TRP A 118 32.68 -16.48 30.78
C TRP A 118 31.71 -16.34 29.60
N GLN A 119 30.44 -16.28 29.92
CA GLN A 119 29.36 -15.89 29.01
C GLN A 119 28.24 -15.27 29.84
N THR A 120 27.54 -14.28 29.28
CA THR A 120 26.40 -13.65 29.96
C THR A 120 25.13 -14.49 29.85
N ILE A 121 24.29 -14.49 30.89
CA ILE A 121 23.01 -15.22 30.84
C ILE A 121 22.10 -14.74 29.68
N PRO A 122 21.93 -13.42 29.43
CA PRO A 122 21.16 -12.96 28.28
C PRO A 122 21.65 -13.52 26.94
N ALA A 123 22.96 -13.56 26.70
CA ALA A 123 23.51 -14.13 25.46
C ALA A 123 23.32 -15.65 25.37
N ILE A 124 23.38 -16.37 26.51
CA ILE A 124 23.04 -17.80 26.56
C ILE A 124 21.58 -18.01 26.17
N ILE A 125 20.66 -17.23 26.73
CA ILE A 125 19.23 -17.34 26.48
C ILE A 125 18.92 -17.01 25.03
N GLU A 126 19.42 -15.90 24.50
CA GLU A 126 19.24 -15.51 23.10
C GLU A 126 19.71 -16.61 22.13
N ALA A 127 20.87 -17.23 22.41
CA ALA A 127 21.39 -18.33 21.61
C ALA A 127 20.56 -19.62 21.72
N LEU A 128 19.97 -19.90 22.89
CA LEU A 128 19.06 -21.03 23.06
C LEU A 128 17.72 -20.79 22.35
N ASP A 129 17.20 -19.57 22.39
CA ASP A 129 15.93 -19.15 21.79
C ASP A 129 15.99 -19.20 20.27
N ALA A 130 17.06 -18.66 19.70
CA ALA A 130 17.32 -18.72 18.27
C ALA A 130 17.45 -20.16 17.75
N ARG A 131 17.81 -21.11 18.62
CA ARG A 131 18.02 -22.52 18.25
C ARG A 131 16.76 -23.38 18.39
N ASP A 132 16.11 -23.34 19.55
CA ASP A 132 14.96 -24.18 19.89
C ASP A 132 14.33 -23.72 21.21
N ALA A 133 13.32 -22.86 21.15
CA ALA A 133 12.63 -22.29 22.31
C ALA A 133 12.02 -23.33 23.29
N SER A 134 11.84 -24.60 22.87
CA SER A 134 11.35 -25.68 23.75
C SER A 134 12.31 -26.05 24.88
N TRP A 135 13.52 -25.49 24.89
CA TRP A 135 14.48 -25.69 25.98
C TRP A 135 13.91 -25.26 27.35
N ARG A 136 13.00 -24.28 27.40
CA ARG A 136 12.35 -23.80 28.63
C ARG A 136 11.46 -24.85 29.30
N GLU A 137 10.96 -25.83 28.56
CA GLU A 137 10.12 -26.89 29.12
C GLU A 137 10.94 -28.01 29.77
N ARG A 138 12.27 -27.97 29.63
CA ARG A 138 13.18 -29.03 30.10
C ARG A 138 13.62 -28.74 31.54
N LYS A 139 13.99 -29.79 32.29
CA LYS A 139 14.60 -29.59 33.62
C LYS A 139 16.01 -29.00 33.55
N THR A 140 16.79 -29.41 32.54
CA THR A 140 18.18 -28.96 32.37
C THR A 140 18.49 -28.73 30.91
N VAL A 141 19.41 -27.80 30.64
CA VAL A 141 19.91 -27.48 29.31
C VAL A 141 21.44 -27.42 29.34
N THR A 142 22.07 -27.76 28.21
CA THR A 142 23.53 -27.61 28.07
C THR A 142 23.84 -26.34 27.31
N VAL A 143 24.54 -25.43 27.96
CA VAL A 143 24.88 -24.11 27.45
C VAL A 143 26.35 -24.07 27.00
N PRO A 144 26.66 -23.36 25.91
CA PRO A 144 28.03 -23.11 25.49
C PRO A 144 28.62 -21.90 26.21
N VAL A 145 29.89 -22.01 26.60
CA VAL A 145 30.72 -20.89 27.10
C VAL A 145 31.93 -20.77 26.15
N PRO A 146 32.07 -19.68 25.39
CA PRO A 146 33.14 -19.54 24.40
C PRO A 146 34.53 -19.52 25.04
N ALA A 147 35.48 -20.31 24.53
CA ALA A 147 36.84 -20.36 25.05
C ALA A 147 37.65 -19.08 24.75
N GLU A 148 37.21 -18.28 23.78
CA GLU A 148 37.78 -16.97 23.46
C GLU A 148 37.41 -15.87 24.48
N GLN A 149 36.34 -16.06 25.25
CA GLN A 149 35.89 -15.14 26.30
C GLN A 149 36.57 -15.48 27.63
N GLY A 150 37.88 -15.21 27.70
CA GLY A 150 38.70 -15.50 28.86
C GLY A 150 38.56 -14.47 30.00
N THR A 151 39.18 -14.78 31.13
CA THR A 151 39.39 -13.84 32.24
C THR A 151 40.79 -13.23 32.20
N ASP A 152 41.50 -13.28 31.07
CA ASP A 152 42.69 -12.48 30.82
C ASP A 152 42.35 -10.98 30.73
N ASP A 153 43.34 -10.10 30.63
CA ASP A 153 43.07 -8.65 30.68
C ASP A 153 42.19 -8.19 29.51
N ARG A 154 42.35 -8.81 28.34
CA ARG A 154 41.51 -8.57 27.17
C ARG A 154 40.07 -9.01 27.42
N GLY A 155 39.86 -10.23 27.90
CA GLY A 155 38.53 -10.77 28.13
C GLY A 155 37.78 -10.07 29.27
N LEU A 156 38.47 -9.65 30.35
CA LEU A 156 37.84 -8.82 31.38
C LEU A 156 37.49 -7.41 30.86
N GLN A 157 38.29 -6.83 29.97
CA GLN A 157 37.95 -5.57 29.32
C GLN A 157 36.72 -5.69 28.42
N GLN A 158 36.57 -6.82 27.71
CA GLN A 158 35.36 -7.13 26.94
C GLN A 158 34.14 -7.30 27.85
N LEU A 159 34.28 -8.05 28.95
CA LEU A 159 33.21 -8.22 29.94
C LEU A 159 32.74 -6.86 30.49
N ARG A 160 33.69 -5.97 30.80
CA ARG A 160 33.38 -4.60 31.22
C ARG A 160 32.56 -3.84 30.18
N TRP A 161 32.88 -3.96 28.89
CA TRP A 161 32.11 -3.30 27.83
C TRP A 161 30.69 -3.82 27.76
N VAL A 162 30.48 -5.13 27.87
CA VAL A 162 29.14 -5.73 27.91
C VAL A 162 28.32 -5.19 29.09
N ILE A 163 28.93 -5.10 30.27
CA ILE A 163 28.28 -4.54 31.47
C ILE A 163 27.96 -3.04 31.28
N ALA A 164 28.88 -2.29 30.68
CA ALA A 164 28.71 -0.87 30.40
C ALA A 164 27.56 -0.61 29.41
N ASP A 165 27.46 -1.40 28.32
CA ASP A 165 26.40 -1.29 27.33
C ASP A 165 25.02 -1.54 27.94
N ARG A 166 24.88 -2.56 28.79
CA ARG A 166 23.62 -2.82 29.51
C ARG A 166 23.25 -1.68 30.48
N SER A 167 24.25 -1.06 31.10
CA SER A 167 24.03 0.03 32.05
C SER A 167 23.77 1.37 31.35
N LEU A 168 24.16 1.52 30.08
CA LEU A 168 24.18 2.79 29.36
C LEU A 168 22.89 3.61 29.46
N PRO A 169 21.67 3.04 29.31
CA PRO A 169 20.42 3.82 29.40
C PRO A 169 20.21 4.48 30.77
N LEU A 170 20.79 3.94 31.84
CA LEU A 170 20.62 4.43 33.22
C LEU A 170 21.61 5.54 33.59
N VAL A 171 22.75 5.60 32.90
CA VAL A 171 23.88 6.49 33.28
C VAL A 171 24.27 7.49 32.20
N ALA A 172 23.79 7.34 30.96
CA ALA A 172 24.08 8.26 29.87
C ALA A 172 23.56 9.68 30.19
N ARG A 173 24.44 10.67 29.99
CA ARG A 173 24.09 12.09 30.09
C ARG A 173 24.36 12.77 28.76
N ARG A 174 23.52 13.74 28.38
CA ARG A 174 23.80 14.61 27.24
C ARG A 174 25.11 15.36 27.51
N SER A 175 26.15 15.02 26.77
CA SER A 175 27.48 15.63 26.87
C SER A 175 28.12 15.58 25.50
N PRO A 176 28.83 16.64 25.07
CA PRO A 176 29.45 16.67 23.76
C PRO A 176 30.56 15.62 23.66
N ILE A 177 30.70 15.03 22.47
CA ILE A 177 31.87 14.27 22.07
C ILE A 177 32.77 15.23 21.29
N THR A 178 34.05 15.27 21.63
CA THR A 178 35.00 16.14 20.92
C THR A 178 35.79 15.32 19.91
N LEU A 179 35.80 15.75 18.65
CA LEU A 179 36.62 15.18 17.58
C LEU A 179 37.77 16.15 17.27
N ARG A 180 39.02 15.68 17.33
CA ARG A 180 40.21 16.48 17.01
C ARG A 180 40.85 15.98 15.72
N PHE A 181 40.91 16.85 14.72
CA PHE A 181 41.50 16.54 13.41
C PHE A 181 42.94 17.04 13.35
N THR A 182 43.84 16.26 12.77
CA THR A 182 45.25 16.63 12.59
C THR A 182 45.42 17.59 11.41
N GLU A 183 46.43 18.47 11.45
CA GLU A 183 46.75 19.33 10.30
C GLU A 183 47.53 18.58 9.19
N LYS A 184 48.12 17.42 9.52
CA LYS A 184 48.95 16.62 8.62
C LYS A 184 48.32 15.26 8.33
N GLY A 185 48.70 14.62 7.22
CA GLY A 185 48.30 13.26 6.90
C GLY A 185 46.84 13.10 6.46
N GLY A 186 46.26 14.13 5.83
CA GLY A 186 44.88 14.10 5.30
C GLY A 186 43.81 14.63 6.27
N GLY A 187 44.18 15.11 7.46
CA GLY A 187 43.21 15.53 8.47
C GLY A 187 42.46 16.83 8.14
N LYS A 188 43.03 17.75 7.33
CA LYS A 188 42.35 18.96 6.87
C LYS A 188 41.23 18.62 5.88
N GLU A 189 41.51 17.72 4.95
CA GLU A 189 40.54 17.19 4.00
C GLU A 189 39.44 16.41 4.73
N ALA A 190 39.80 15.60 5.73
CA ALA A 190 38.84 14.88 6.57
C ALA A 190 37.95 15.83 7.38
N TRP A 191 38.48 16.94 7.91
CA TRP A 191 37.68 17.97 8.58
C TRP A 191 36.69 18.63 7.62
N SER A 192 37.13 19.02 6.41
CA SER A 192 36.25 19.61 5.39
C SER A 192 35.13 18.65 4.97
N ALA A 193 35.48 17.38 4.72
CA ALA A 193 34.51 16.35 4.37
C ALA A 193 33.53 16.07 5.52
N PHE A 194 34.01 16.09 6.78
CA PHE A 194 33.16 15.96 7.95
C PHE A 194 32.18 17.13 8.09
N GLN A 195 32.64 18.38 7.90
CA GLN A 195 31.76 19.54 7.94
C GLN A 195 30.68 19.48 6.85
N GLU A 196 31.06 19.13 5.62
CA GLU A 196 30.11 18.97 4.52
C GLU A 196 29.10 17.85 4.81
N ALA A 197 29.56 16.73 5.37
CA ALA A 197 28.69 15.62 5.76
C ALA A 197 27.68 16.00 6.84
N ILE A 198 28.09 16.80 7.83
CA ILE A 198 27.16 17.29 8.85
C ILE A 198 26.19 18.33 8.27
N ASP A 199 26.65 19.20 7.37
CA ASP A 199 25.81 20.25 6.79
C ASP A 199 24.79 19.68 5.80
N ARG A 200 25.16 18.66 5.01
CA ARG A 200 24.29 18.03 4.00
C ARG A 200 23.63 16.72 4.44
N GLY A 201 24.07 16.13 5.54
CA GLY A 201 23.65 14.80 6.00
C GLY A 201 24.26 13.64 5.21
N THR A 202 25.32 13.86 4.43
CA THR A 202 25.95 12.82 3.62
C THR A 202 26.79 11.87 4.47
N ARG A 203 27.09 10.69 3.91
CA ARG A 203 27.95 9.71 4.57
C ARG A 203 29.42 10.12 4.40
N VAL A 204 30.17 10.12 5.50
CA VAL A 204 31.63 10.30 5.49
C VAL A 204 32.31 9.21 6.30
N VAL A 205 33.46 8.74 5.80
CA VAL A 205 34.27 7.71 6.43
C VAL A 205 35.72 8.19 6.52
N SER A 206 36.30 8.16 7.71
CA SER A 206 37.70 8.46 7.98
C SER A 206 38.44 7.19 8.41
N ARG A 207 39.65 6.97 7.90
CA ARG A 207 40.52 5.82 8.22
C ARG A 207 41.99 6.24 8.32
N GLY A 208 42.78 5.48 9.07
CA GLY A 208 44.24 5.66 9.15
C GLY A 208 44.64 7.02 9.71
N ALA A 209 45.62 7.68 9.08
CA ALA A 209 46.16 8.97 9.52
C ALA A 209 45.15 10.14 9.48
N ALA A 210 44.03 9.97 8.77
CA ALA A 210 42.97 10.94 8.65
C ALA A 210 41.82 10.74 9.67
N THR A 211 41.90 9.71 10.53
CA THR A 211 40.91 9.48 11.59
C THR A 211 41.11 10.49 12.71
N PRO A 212 40.09 11.29 13.08
CA PRO A 212 40.23 12.22 14.19
C PRO A 212 40.35 11.50 15.53
N GLU A 213 41.08 12.10 16.46
CA GLU A 213 41.08 11.65 17.85
C GLU A 213 39.70 11.93 18.47
N ILE A 214 39.16 10.94 19.16
CA ILE A 214 37.87 11.07 19.85
C ILE A 214 38.11 11.23 21.35
N GLU A 215 37.67 12.35 21.90
CA GLU A 215 37.60 12.54 23.33
C GLU A 215 36.16 12.31 23.82
N MET A 216 35.99 11.21 24.55
CA MET A 216 34.71 10.84 25.14
C MET A 216 34.46 11.58 26.47
N PRO A 217 33.19 11.89 26.79
CA PRO A 217 32.80 12.47 28.06
C PRO A 217 33.34 11.67 29.26
N ALA A 218 33.57 12.36 30.39
CA ALA A 218 34.11 11.74 31.60
C ALA A 218 33.25 10.56 32.10
N TRP A 219 31.92 10.67 32.02
CA TRP A 219 31.01 9.57 32.39
C TRP A 219 31.20 8.34 31.51
N HIS A 220 31.43 8.52 30.20
CA HIS A 220 31.65 7.41 29.26
C HIS A 220 33.00 6.75 29.53
N ARG A 221 34.07 7.54 29.69
CA ARG A 221 35.41 7.02 30.05
C ARG A 221 35.38 6.21 31.35
N ARG A 222 34.61 6.65 32.35
CA ARG A 222 34.41 5.91 33.61
C ARG A 222 33.77 4.53 33.39
N LEU A 223 32.85 4.38 32.45
CA LEU A 223 32.16 3.10 32.21
C LEU A 223 33.01 2.15 31.36
N TYR A 224 33.54 2.63 30.24
CA TYR A 224 34.23 1.78 29.25
C TYR A 224 35.74 1.64 29.48
N GLY A 225 36.33 2.47 30.34
CA GLY A 225 37.78 2.53 30.56
C GLY A 225 38.53 3.26 29.43
N ALA A 226 39.86 3.10 29.41
CA ALA A 226 40.68 3.59 28.31
C ALA A 226 40.36 2.78 27.03
N ARG A 227 39.93 3.46 25.96
CA ARG A 227 39.77 2.82 24.65
C ARG A 227 41.11 2.77 23.92
N GLY A 228 41.29 1.73 23.11
CA GLY A 228 42.37 1.66 22.14
C GLY A 228 42.22 2.73 21.05
N GLN A 229 43.20 2.78 20.14
CA GLN A 229 43.19 3.73 19.02
C GLN A 229 42.00 3.46 18.09
N VAL A 230 41.27 4.52 17.72
CA VAL A 230 40.15 4.41 16.78
C VAL A 230 40.72 4.29 15.36
N GLU A 231 40.42 3.19 14.67
CA GLU A 231 40.95 2.93 13.33
C GLU A 231 40.06 3.48 12.21
N ARG A 232 38.76 3.63 12.49
CA ARG A 232 37.74 4.07 11.55
C ARG A 232 36.62 4.83 12.26
N ILE A 233 36.21 5.95 11.67
CA ILE A 233 35.00 6.68 12.04
C ILE A 233 34.10 6.78 10.82
N GLU A 234 32.82 6.53 11.03
CA GLU A 234 31.79 6.66 10.02
C GLU A 234 30.67 7.51 10.59
N VAL A 235 30.28 8.53 9.83
CA VAL A 235 29.20 9.44 10.18
C VAL A 235 28.19 9.37 9.04
N THR A 236 26.94 9.12 9.40
CA THR A 236 25.83 9.07 8.46
C THR A 236 24.62 9.73 9.10
N SER A 237 23.80 10.39 8.28
CA SER A 237 22.47 10.82 8.71
C SER A 237 21.62 9.59 9.03
N ARG A 238 20.84 9.68 10.11
CA ARG A 238 19.74 8.77 10.42
C ARG A 238 18.47 9.62 10.51
N PRO A 239 17.80 9.87 9.38
CA PRO A 239 16.61 10.71 9.37
C PRO A 239 15.49 10.06 10.20
N PRO A 240 14.56 10.86 10.73
CA PRO A 240 13.38 10.35 11.42
C PRO A 240 12.47 9.60 10.45
N ASP A 241 11.72 8.60 10.94
CA ASP A 241 10.71 7.84 10.16
C ASP A 241 9.44 8.66 9.83
N GLY A 242 9.54 9.99 9.81
CA GLY A 242 8.43 10.88 9.51
C GLY A 242 8.18 11.02 8.01
N SER A 243 6.91 11.24 7.65
CA SER A 243 6.52 11.57 6.29
C SER A 243 5.76 12.90 6.25
N ILE A 244 5.86 13.59 5.12
CA ILE A 244 5.24 14.88 4.86
C ILE A 244 4.32 14.68 3.64
N PRO A 245 2.99 14.65 3.83
CA PRO A 245 2.06 14.58 2.73
C PRO A 245 2.05 15.91 1.98
N VAL A 246 2.25 15.86 0.67
CA VAL A 246 2.33 17.03 -0.20
C VAL A 246 1.40 16.92 -1.41
N ARG A 247 0.95 18.06 -1.91
CA ARG A 247 0.35 18.24 -3.23
C ARG A 247 1.42 18.78 -4.17
N VAL A 248 1.55 18.19 -5.35
CA VAL A 248 2.47 18.66 -6.38
C VAL A 248 1.65 19.28 -7.50
N GLU A 249 1.93 20.53 -7.85
CA GLU A 249 1.11 21.29 -8.80
C GLU A 249 1.98 21.92 -9.88
N VAL A 250 1.59 21.76 -11.13
CA VAL A 250 2.18 22.44 -12.29
C VAL A 250 1.24 23.56 -12.69
N ARG A 251 1.77 24.78 -12.77
CA ARG A 251 1.04 25.99 -13.14
C ARG A 251 1.61 26.54 -14.44
N SER A 252 0.73 26.81 -15.39
CA SER A 252 1.04 27.40 -16.71
C SER A 252 0.01 28.48 -17.06
N ALA A 253 0.27 29.27 -18.11
CA ALA A 253 -0.70 30.25 -18.61
C ALA A 253 -2.00 29.62 -19.13
N GLU A 254 -1.96 28.34 -19.54
CA GLU A 254 -3.07 27.59 -20.14
C GLU A 254 -3.80 26.69 -19.13
N GLY A 255 -3.49 26.81 -17.84
CA GLY A 255 -4.12 26.03 -16.77
C GLY A 255 -3.13 25.33 -15.85
N ALA A 256 -3.67 24.54 -14.92
CA ALA A 256 -2.91 23.82 -13.91
C ALA A 256 -3.26 22.33 -13.90
N ALA A 257 -2.28 21.50 -13.55
CA ALA A 257 -2.45 20.08 -13.26
C ALA A 257 -1.85 19.78 -11.89
N ALA A 258 -2.47 18.90 -11.12
CA ALA A 258 -2.01 18.60 -9.76
C ALA A 258 -2.06 17.11 -9.47
N LEU A 259 -1.05 16.64 -8.74
CA LEU A 259 -1.05 15.36 -8.08
C LEU A 259 -1.49 15.63 -6.63
N PRO A 260 -2.70 15.21 -6.24
CA PRO A 260 -3.33 15.66 -5.00
C PRO A 260 -2.61 15.16 -3.75
N TYR A 261 -1.90 14.03 -3.87
CA TYR A 261 -1.22 13.39 -2.75
C TYR A 261 0.07 12.70 -3.20
N VAL A 262 1.18 13.11 -2.60
CA VAL A 262 2.49 12.47 -2.66
C VAL A 262 3.04 12.47 -1.24
N ASP A 263 3.55 11.34 -0.77
CA ASP A 263 4.11 11.21 0.57
C ASP A 263 5.63 11.35 0.48
N LEU A 264 6.20 12.43 1.04
CA LEU A 264 7.64 12.67 1.04
C LEU A 264 8.26 12.27 2.37
N ARG A 265 9.30 11.41 2.34
CA ARG A 265 10.08 11.05 3.52
C ARG A 265 11.45 11.70 3.47
N VAL A 266 11.97 12.11 4.63
CA VAL A 266 13.32 12.62 4.74
C VAL A 266 14.29 11.47 4.51
N THR A 267 14.99 11.46 3.38
CA THR A 267 16.01 10.43 3.07
C THR A 267 17.39 10.84 3.57
N ARG A 268 17.62 12.16 3.69
CA ARG A 268 18.88 12.72 4.18
C ARG A 268 18.62 14.00 4.96
N GLN A 269 19.25 14.13 6.13
CA GLN A 269 19.12 15.31 6.97
C GLN A 269 20.49 15.80 7.43
N GLY A 270 20.83 17.03 7.05
CA GLY A 270 21.96 17.79 7.54
C GLY A 270 21.52 19.06 8.27
N ARG A 271 22.49 19.83 8.77
CA ARG A 271 22.21 21.11 9.42
C ARG A 271 21.65 22.17 8.46
N LYS A 272 22.07 22.12 7.20
CA LYS A 272 21.77 23.15 6.19
C LYS A 272 20.94 22.64 5.03
N GLU A 273 20.80 21.32 4.90
CA GLU A 273 20.10 20.69 3.79
C GLU A 273 19.25 19.54 4.31
N SER A 274 18.00 19.46 3.88
CA SER A 274 17.15 18.29 4.09
C SER A 274 16.62 17.82 2.75
N VAL A 275 16.85 16.55 2.43
CA VAL A 275 16.38 15.93 1.19
C VAL A 275 15.20 15.04 1.50
N LEU A 276 14.10 15.27 0.79
CA LEU A 276 12.88 14.52 0.89
C LEU A 276 12.59 13.82 -0.43
N SER A 277 12.07 12.59 -0.37
CA SER A 277 11.75 11.81 -1.56
C SER A 277 10.53 10.92 -1.35
N ASN A 278 9.82 10.63 -2.44
CA ASN A 278 8.73 9.66 -2.48
C ASN A 278 9.19 8.27 -2.99
N GLU A 279 10.48 7.98 -3.06
CA GLU A 279 11.00 6.71 -3.61
C GLU A 279 10.46 5.45 -2.91
N HIS A 280 10.02 5.56 -1.66
CA HIS A 280 9.35 4.48 -0.93
C HIS A 280 7.94 4.18 -1.46
N GLN A 281 7.31 5.13 -2.16
CA GLN A 281 6.01 4.92 -2.78
C GLN A 281 6.16 4.20 -4.12
N HIS A 282 5.17 3.37 -4.43
CA HIS A 282 5.03 2.74 -5.74
C HIS A 282 4.25 3.68 -6.67
N LEU A 283 4.76 4.88 -6.95
CA LEU A 283 4.19 5.82 -7.92
C LEU A 283 4.92 5.73 -9.28
N PRO A 284 4.33 6.22 -10.38
CA PRO A 284 4.94 6.16 -11.71
C PRO A 284 6.14 7.09 -11.89
N PHE A 285 6.34 8.02 -10.96
CA PHE A 285 7.42 8.98 -10.94
C PHE A 285 8.07 8.98 -9.55
N ALA A 286 9.32 9.46 -9.50
CA ALA A 286 9.96 9.87 -8.27
C ALA A 286 10.22 11.37 -8.30
N LEU A 287 10.09 11.97 -7.12
CA LEU A 287 10.27 13.36 -6.81
C LEU A 287 11.27 13.44 -5.65
N GLU A 288 12.32 14.23 -5.84
CA GLU A 288 13.26 14.60 -4.79
C GLU A 288 13.21 16.12 -4.61
N VAL A 289 13.00 16.55 -3.37
CA VAL A 289 13.02 17.96 -2.98
C VAL A 289 14.13 18.15 -1.95
N ALA A 290 15.13 18.95 -2.28
CA ALA A 290 16.14 19.38 -1.32
C ALA A 290 15.80 20.78 -0.81
N LEU A 291 15.54 20.89 0.49
CA LEU A 291 15.30 22.14 1.21
C LEU A 291 16.62 22.65 1.77
N ILE A 292 16.98 23.89 1.44
CA ILE A 292 18.26 24.51 1.80
C ILE A 292 18.02 25.62 2.83
N GLU A 293 18.92 25.72 3.81
CA GLU A 293 18.94 26.81 4.78
C GLU A 293 18.96 28.17 4.05
N GLY A 294 18.04 29.07 4.42
CA GLY A 294 17.84 30.35 3.73
C GLY A 294 16.58 30.40 2.85
N GLY A 295 15.87 29.28 2.69
CA GLY A 295 14.57 29.22 1.98
C GLY A 295 14.67 28.80 0.51
N ASP A 296 15.89 28.55 0.01
CA ASP A 296 16.09 27.98 -1.32
C ASP A 296 15.68 26.51 -1.35
N SER A 297 15.29 26.03 -2.53
CA SER A 297 14.99 24.62 -2.75
C SER A 297 15.43 24.18 -4.14
N THR A 298 15.70 22.88 -4.27
CA THR A 298 15.87 22.25 -5.58
C THR A 298 14.90 21.09 -5.71
N LEU A 299 14.39 20.90 -6.93
CA LEU A 299 13.43 19.86 -7.25
C LEU A 299 13.96 19.01 -8.39
N ARG A 300 13.88 17.69 -8.23
CA ARG A 300 14.15 16.72 -9.29
C ARG A 300 12.94 15.83 -9.46
N LEU A 301 12.52 15.63 -10.69
CA LEU A 301 11.41 14.77 -11.07
C LEU A 301 11.86 13.84 -12.18
N TRP A 302 11.63 12.54 -12.04
CA TRP A 302 11.94 11.57 -13.09
C TRP A 302 10.92 10.43 -13.12
N PRO A 303 10.65 9.86 -14.30
CA PRO A 303 9.77 8.69 -14.41
C PRO A 303 10.44 7.45 -13.81
N ARG A 304 9.64 6.58 -13.19
CA ARG A 304 10.05 5.25 -12.71
C ARG A 304 9.40 4.13 -13.52
N ARG A 305 8.11 4.27 -13.81
CA ARG A 305 7.29 3.29 -14.53
C ARG A 305 6.13 4.01 -15.20
N PHE A 306 5.38 3.30 -16.04
CA PHE A 306 4.25 3.88 -16.76
C PHE A 306 3.01 4.10 -15.87
N GLY A 307 2.75 3.17 -14.96
CA GLY A 307 1.56 3.12 -14.13
C GLY A 307 1.11 1.68 -13.94
N SER A 308 0.34 1.41 -12.89
CA SER A 308 -0.26 0.10 -12.61
C SER A 308 -1.72 0.03 -13.04
N THR A 309 -2.41 1.18 -13.11
CA THR A 309 -3.78 1.30 -13.61
C THR A 309 -3.86 2.34 -14.72
N VAL A 310 -4.89 2.25 -15.57
CA VAL A 310 -5.14 3.24 -16.64
C VAL A 310 -5.37 4.63 -16.05
N HIS A 311 -6.10 4.73 -14.93
CA HIS A 311 -6.32 5.98 -14.22
C HIS A 311 -5.00 6.60 -13.73
N GLU A 312 -4.14 5.84 -13.05
CA GLU A 312 -2.84 6.31 -12.56
C GLU A 312 -1.95 6.80 -13.72
N ALA A 313 -1.87 6.02 -14.80
CA ALA A 313 -1.09 6.38 -15.98
C ALA A 313 -1.63 7.65 -16.66
N ARG A 314 -2.96 7.81 -16.73
CA ARG A 314 -3.64 8.97 -17.31
C ARG A 314 -3.36 10.24 -16.52
N GLU A 315 -3.48 10.21 -15.19
CA GLU A 315 -3.18 11.35 -14.32
C GLU A 315 -1.71 11.79 -14.49
N VAL A 316 -0.78 10.85 -14.53
CA VAL A 316 0.65 11.15 -14.74
C VAL A 316 0.92 11.67 -16.16
N ALA A 317 0.23 11.16 -17.18
CA ALA A 317 0.33 11.66 -18.55
C ALA A 317 -0.20 13.10 -18.66
N ALA A 318 -1.31 13.42 -18.01
CA ALA A 318 -1.87 14.77 -17.95
C ALA A 318 -0.92 15.74 -17.23
N PHE A 319 -0.37 15.32 -16.09
CA PHE A 319 0.66 16.06 -15.36
C PHE A 319 1.92 16.28 -16.21
N SER A 320 2.37 15.25 -16.92
CA SER A 320 3.54 15.32 -17.82
C SER A 320 3.31 16.29 -18.97
N LEU A 321 2.12 16.26 -19.60
CA LEU A 321 1.75 17.21 -20.65
C LEU A 321 1.76 18.65 -20.13
N ALA A 322 1.27 18.89 -18.91
CA ALA A 322 1.31 20.22 -18.29
C ALA A 322 2.74 20.74 -18.12
N LEU A 323 3.71 19.88 -17.78
CA LEU A 323 5.13 20.26 -17.69
C LEU A 323 5.70 20.73 -19.03
N THR A 324 5.19 20.23 -20.15
CA THR A 324 5.69 20.59 -21.49
C THR A 324 5.21 21.96 -21.98
N ARG A 325 4.39 22.68 -21.22
CA ARG A 325 3.87 24.00 -21.64
C ARG A 325 4.89 25.12 -21.35
N PRO A 326 5.08 26.09 -22.28
CA PRO A 326 5.99 27.21 -22.09
C PRO A 326 5.74 27.99 -20.78
N GLY A 327 6.82 28.30 -20.05
CA GLY A 327 6.75 29.09 -18.82
C GLY A 327 6.15 28.37 -17.60
N SER A 328 6.00 27.05 -17.67
CA SER A 328 5.46 26.25 -16.57
C SER A 328 6.35 26.29 -15.32
N ARG A 329 5.70 26.28 -14.15
CA ARG A 329 6.36 26.17 -12.84
C ARG A 329 5.77 25.00 -12.07
N ILE A 330 6.60 24.26 -11.36
CA ILE A 330 6.21 23.17 -10.47
C ILE A 330 6.35 23.62 -9.01
N GLY A 331 5.24 23.55 -8.28
CA GLY A 331 5.17 23.84 -6.85
C GLY A 331 4.89 22.58 -6.05
N VAL A 332 5.53 22.46 -4.89
CA VAL A 332 5.30 21.39 -3.90
C VAL A 332 4.76 22.03 -2.63
N TYR A 333 3.56 21.64 -2.23
CA TYR A 333 2.85 22.23 -1.10
C TYR A 333 2.60 21.15 -0.04
N ALA A 334 2.96 21.41 1.21
CA ALA A 334 2.50 20.57 2.31
C ALA A 334 0.96 20.62 2.36
N ILE A 335 0.32 19.44 2.42
CA ILE A 335 -1.14 19.36 2.54
C ILE A 335 -1.57 19.94 3.89
N ASP A 336 -0.82 19.61 4.94
CA ASP A 336 -1.03 20.17 6.26
C ASP A 336 -0.56 21.64 6.29
N GLY A 337 -1.52 22.56 6.35
CA GLY A 337 -1.27 23.99 6.45
C GLY A 337 -0.94 24.72 5.14
N GLY A 338 -0.84 24.02 4.00
CA GLY A 338 -0.66 24.63 2.68
C GLY A 338 0.70 25.28 2.44
N GLN A 339 1.70 24.99 3.27
CA GLN A 339 3.03 25.60 3.16
C GLN A 339 3.70 25.23 1.84
N LEU A 340 4.20 26.22 1.10
CA LEU A 340 5.03 26.00 -0.08
C LEU A 340 6.42 25.52 0.35
N LEU A 341 6.79 24.30 -0.03
CA LEU A 341 8.09 23.70 0.25
C LEU A 341 9.10 23.97 -0.87
N SER A 342 8.65 23.97 -2.12
CA SER A 342 9.49 24.26 -3.28
C SER A 342 8.66 24.84 -4.42
N ASP A 343 9.23 25.78 -5.17
CA ASP A 343 8.69 26.31 -6.42
C ASP A 343 9.81 26.48 -7.43
N SER A 344 9.79 25.68 -8.49
CA SER A 344 10.87 25.61 -9.49
C SER A 344 10.34 25.86 -10.90
N PRO A 345 11.04 26.64 -11.75
CA PRO A 345 10.71 26.72 -13.17
C PRO A 345 11.01 25.40 -13.86
N ILE A 346 10.20 25.04 -14.86
CA ILE A 346 10.47 23.88 -15.71
C ILE A 346 11.47 24.27 -16.81
N PRO A 347 12.54 23.49 -17.05
CA PRO A 347 13.48 23.75 -18.13
C PRO A 347 12.81 23.68 -19.52
N ASP A 348 13.25 24.55 -20.44
CA ASP A 348 12.69 24.62 -21.80
C ASP A 348 12.82 23.30 -22.59
N ASP A 349 13.78 22.44 -22.25
CA ASP A 349 13.98 21.14 -22.90
C ASP A 349 12.78 20.20 -22.75
N PHE A 350 11.91 20.41 -21.76
CA PHE A 350 10.67 19.63 -21.62
C PHE A 350 9.67 19.89 -22.76
N HIS A 351 9.76 21.04 -23.45
CA HIS A 351 8.85 21.39 -24.54
C HIS A 351 8.94 20.44 -25.74
N TYR A 352 10.12 19.86 -26.00
CA TYR A 352 10.31 18.93 -27.12
C TYR A 352 9.48 17.63 -27.01
N HIS A 353 8.94 17.34 -25.82
CA HIS A 353 8.14 16.14 -25.56
C HIS A 353 6.62 16.38 -25.61
N ALA A 354 6.16 17.59 -25.90
CA ALA A 354 4.74 17.96 -25.85
C ALA A 354 3.85 17.06 -26.72
N GLU A 355 4.24 16.80 -27.97
CA GLU A 355 3.44 15.99 -28.89
C GLU A 355 3.35 14.52 -28.44
N GLN A 356 4.46 13.95 -27.96
CA GLN A 356 4.48 12.58 -27.42
C GLN A 356 3.60 12.46 -26.17
N ALA A 357 3.64 13.46 -25.28
CA ALA A 357 2.79 13.52 -24.10
C ALA A 357 1.31 13.63 -24.47
N ARG A 358 0.98 14.44 -25.49
CA ARG A 358 -0.39 14.61 -26.01
C ARG A 358 -0.95 13.32 -26.59
N VAL A 359 -0.22 12.69 -27.51
CA VAL A 359 -0.63 11.41 -28.14
C VAL A 359 -0.83 10.32 -27.07
N ARG A 360 0.07 10.26 -26.07
CA ARG A 360 -0.05 9.30 -24.98
C ARG A 360 -1.27 9.55 -24.09
N LEU A 361 -1.55 10.80 -23.74
CA LEU A 361 -2.73 11.15 -22.95
C LEU A 361 -4.01 10.80 -23.71
N GLU A 362 -4.09 11.13 -25.01
CA GLU A 362 -5.23 10.80 -25.86
C GLU A 362 -5.46 9.28 -25.95
N ALA A 363 -4.38 8.50 -26.10
CA ALA A 363 -4.47 7.04 -26.08
C ALA A 363 -4.97 6.51 -24.72
N LEU A 364 -4.53 7.09 -23.61
CA LEU A 364 -4.97 6.70 -22.26
C LEU A 364 -6.43 7.10 -21.98
N ASP A 365 -6.90 8.24 -22.47
CA ASP A 365 -8.31 8.64 -22.41
C ASP A 365 -9.20 7.63 -23.15
N LYS A 366 -8.79 7.25 -24.37
CA LYS A 366 -9.49 6.22 -25.16
C LYS A 366 -9.41 4.85 -24.49
N LEU A 367 -8.26 4.51 -23.88
CA LEU A 367 -8.09 3.25 -23.16
C LEU A 367 -9.02 3.18 -21.94
N ALA A 368 -9.12 4.27 -21.15
CA ALA A 368 -10.01 4.35 -20.00
C ALA A 368 -11.48 4.15 -20.41
N PHE A 369 -11.86 4.62 -21.60
CA PHE A 369 -13.18 4.40 -22.18
C PHE A 369 -13.42 2.94 -22.56
N ILE A 370 -12.47 2.27 -23.20
CA ILE A 370 -12.65 0.87 -23.65
C ILE A 370 -12.43 -0.16 -22.55
N GLU A 371 -11.63 0.14 -21.52
CA GLU A 371 -11.22 -0.80 -20.47
C GLU A 371 -12.41 -1.54 -19.82
N PRO A 372 -13.50 -0.86 -19.38
CA PRO A 372 -14.66 -1.56 -18.83
C PRO A 372 -15.34 -2.51 -19.83
N ARG A 373 -15.24 -2.23 -21.14
CA ARG A 373 -15.88 -3.01 -22.21
C ARG A 373 -15.11 -4.28 -22.55
N ILE A 374 -13.80 -4.25 -22.34
CA ILE A 374 -12.91 -5.38 -22.65
C ILE A 374 -12.56 -6.21 -21.41
N ALA A 375 -12.96 -5.75 -20.21
CA ALA A 375 -12.68 -6.41 -18.93
C ALA A 375 -13.16 -7.87 -18.87
N VAL A 376 -14.22 -8.22 -19.62
CA VAL A 376 -14.72 -9.60 -19.74
C VAL A 376 -13.71 -10.56 -20.39
N PHE A 377 -12.78 -10.04 -21.21
CA PHE A 377 -11.75 -10.82 -21.89
C PHE A 377 -10.45 -10.90 -21.09
N GLY A 378 -10.26 -10.02 -20.10
CA GLY A 378 -9.08 -9.97 -19.23
C GLY A 378 -8.74 -8.56 -18.79
N SER A 379 -7.79 -8.44 -17.86
CA SER A 379 -7.28 -7.16 -17.38
C SER A 379 -6.05 -6.74 -18.20
N VAL A 380 -6.05 -5.50 -18.68
CA VAL A 380 -4.91 -4.92 -19.41
C VAL A 380 -3.73 -4.66 -18.48
N SER A 381 -2.51 -4.86 -18.97
CA SER A 381 -1.29 -4.59 -18.21
C SER A 381 -0.47 -3.46 -18.83
N LEU A 382 -0.28 -2.39 -18.07
CA LEU A 382 0.53 -1.24 -18.47
C LEU A 382 2.02 -1.36 -18.12
N ALA A 383 2.46 -2.53 -17.64
CA ALA A 383 3.84 -2.73 -17.17
C ALA A 383 4.90 -2.42 -18.25
N ARG A 384 4.59 -2.69 -19.53
CA ARG A 384 5.46 -2.41 -20.67
C ARG A 384 5.26 -1.02 -21.30
N GLY A 385 4.33 -0.23 -20.79
CA GLY A 385 3.84 0.99 -21.44
C GLY A 385 2.92 0.71 -22.64
N ILE A 386 2.63 1.77 -23.40
CA ILE A 386 1.80 1.73 -24.61
C ILE A 386 2.70 2.04 -25.82
N ASN A 387 2.75 1.13 -26.80
CA ASN A 387 3.47 1.32 -28.05
C ASN A 387 2.52 1.76 -29.20
N GLU A 388 3.05 1.98 -30.41
CA GLU A 388 2.25 2.43 -31.56
C GLU A 388 1.17 1.42 -32.00
N GLU A 389 1.44 0.11 -31.89
CA GLU A 389 0.48 -0.95 -32.20
C GLU A 389 -0.68 -1.00 -31.19
N ASP A 390 -0.37 -0.82 -29.90
CA ASP A 390 -1.37 -0.67 -28.84
C ASP A 390 -2.23 0.57 -29.10
N ILE A 391 -1.65 1.71 -29.51
CA ILE A 391 -2.41 2.93 -29.87
C ILE A 391 -3.36 2.66 -31.04
N ALA A 392 -2.88 2.01 -32.11
CA ALA A 392 -3.72 1.67 -33.25
C ALA A 392 -4.88 0.72 -32.87
N THR A 393 -4.61 -0.23 -31.97
CA THR A 393 -5.63 -1.15 -31.43
C THR A 393 -6.63 -0.45 -30.52
N ILE A 394 -6.16 0.47 -29.66
CA ILE A 394 -7.01 1.34 -28.83
C ILE A 394 -7.93 2.17 -29.73
N ASP A 395 -7.40 2.76 -30.80
CA ASP A 395 -8.19 3.57 -31.75
C ASP A 395 -9.24 2.76 -32.51
N LEU A 396 -8.93 1.50 -32.86
CA LEU A 396 -9.88 0.57 -33.48
C LEU A 396 -11.01 0.21 -32.51
N LEU A 397 -10.65 -0.25 -31.31
CA LEU A 397 -11.62 -0.67 -30.29
C LEU A 397 -12.46 0.51 -29.79
N HIS A 398 -11.86 1.69 -29.63
CA HIS A 398 -12.59 2.90 -29.26
C HIS A 398 -13.65 3.26 -30.31
N ARG A 399 -13.32 3.19 -31.61
CA ARG A 399 -14.29 3.40 -32.70
C ARG A 399 -15.37 2.33 -32.73
N ALA A 400 -15.00 1.06 -32.60
CA ALA A 400 -15.97 -0.04 -32.52
C ALA A 400 -16.94 0.16 -31.34
N CYS A 401 -16.44 0.58 -30.19
CA CYS A 401 -17.25 0.81 -28.98
C CYS A 401 -18.12 2.07 -29.05
N ARG A 402 -17.61 3.15 -29.66
CA ARG A 402 -18.27 4.46 -29.71
C ARG A 402 -19.26 4.56 -30.86
N ASP A 403 -18.81 4.25 -32.07
CA ASP A 403 -19.55 4.51 -33.30
C ASP A 403 -20.26 3.25 -33.82
N GLY A 404 -19.82 2.05 -33.39
CA GLY A 404 -20.28 0.76 -33.92
C GLY A 404 -19.89 0.54 -35.39
N LYS A 405 -19.29 1.54 -36.05
CA LYS A 405 -18.89 1.52 -37.45
C LYS A 405 -17.56 2.22 -37.66
N ARG A 406 -16.82 1.83 -38.69
CA ARG A 406 -15.61 2.51 -39.14
C ARG A 406 -15.52 2.53 -40.66
N GLU A 407 -15.18 3.67 -41.24
CA GLU A 407 -14.74 3.72 -42.63
C GLU A 407 -13.25 3.38 -42.73
N THR A 408 -12.88 2.45 -43.61
CA THR A 408 -11.50 2.01 -43.82
C THR A 408 -11.27 1.62 -45.28
N ILE A 409 -10.00 1.39 -45.61
CA ILE A 409 -9.59 0.88 -46.92
C ILE A 409 -9.37 -0.63 -46.80
N LEU A 410 -9.93 -1.39 -47.74
CA LEU A 410 -9.73 -2.82 -47.89
C LEU A 410 -8.72 -3.10 -49.01
N GLU A 411 -7.68 -3.84 -48.66
CA GLU A 411 -6.73 -4.46 -49.59
C GLU A 411 -6.75 -5.97 -49.37
N ASN A 412 -7.52 -6.69 -50.18
CA ASN A 412 -7.64 -8.15 -50.03
C ASN A 412 -8.06 -8.81 -51.35
N SER A 413 -7.75 -10.10 -51.50
CA SER A 413 -8.25 -10.92 -52.59
C SER A 413 -9.13 -12.07 -52.09
N PHE A 414 -10.22 -12.31 -52.78
CA PHE A 414 -11.18 -13.36 -52.48
C PHE A 414 -11.38 -14.22 -53.73
N GLU A 415 -11.33 -15.54 -53.59
CA GLU A 415 -11.82 -16.43 -54.64
C GLU A 415 -13.34 -16.52 -54.53
N VAL A 416 -14.04 -16.17 -55.61
CA VAL A 416 -15.50 -16.29 -55.65
C VAL A 416 -15.87 -17.50 -56.49
N ASP A 417 -16.41 -18.50 -55.80
CA ASP A 417 -17.07 -19.63 -56.43
C ASP A 417 -18.46 -19.19 -56.86
N ILE A 418 -18.77 -19.32 -58.15
CA ILE A 418 -19.98 -18.75 -58.74
C ILE A 418 -21.01 -19.88 -58.85
N PRO A 419 -22.13 -19.82 -58.09
CA PRO A 419 -23.16 -20.84 -58.14
C PRO A 419 -23.72 -20.96 -59.57
N ALA A 420 -23.75 -22.18 -60.10
CA ALA A 420 -24.15 -22.48 -61.49
C ALA A 420 -25.60 -22.09 -61.83
N ASP A 421 -26.41 -21.79 -60.81
CA ASP A 421 -27.85 -21.49 -60.87
C ASP A 421 -28.19 -19.98 -60.93
N LYS A 422 -27.20 -19.08 -60.83
CA LYS A 422 -27.44 -17.62 -60.84
C LYS A 422 -27.44 -17.00 -62.25
N PRO A 423 -28.30 -16.02 -62.55
CA PRO A 423 -28.37 -15.39 -63.88
C PRO A 423 -27.16 -14.48 -64.16
N ALA A 424 -26.91 -14.15 -65.43
CA ALA A 424 -25.79 -13.30 -65.86
C ALA A 424 -25.80 -11.88 -65.29
N HIS A 425 -26.96 -11.39 -64.85
CA HIS A 425 -27.13 -10.07 -64.24
C HIS A 425 -27.03 -10.10 -62.71
N TRP A 426 -26.46 -11.16 -62.12
CA TRP A 426 -26.23 -11.24 -60.68
C TRP A 426 -24.90 -10.55 -60.31
N PRO A 427 -24.87 -9.77 -59.20
CA PRO A 427 -26.02 -9.37 -58.39
C PRO A 427 -26.83 -8.25 -59.07
N GLY A 428 -28.11 -8.15 -58.69
CA GLY A 428 -29.04 -7.16 -59.25
C GLY A 428 -28.65 -5.71 -58.97
N PRO A 429 -29.39 -4.73 -59.55
CA PRO A 429 -29.05 -3.30 -59.49
C PRO A 429 -29.02 -2.70 -58.07
N GLU A 430 -29.71 -3.32 -57.09
CA GLU A 430 -29.68 -2.94 -55.67
C GLU A 430 -28.74 -3.83 -54.82
N GLY A 431 -27.85 -4.61 -55.45
CA GLY A 431 -27.03 -5.60 -54.77
C GLY A 431 -26.08 -5.00 -53.75
N HIS A 432 -26.51 -4.91 -52.49
CA HIS A 432 -25.63 -4.61 -51.37
C HIS A 432 -24.61 -5.73 -51.21
N PHE A 433 -23.33 -5.38 -51.38
CA PHE A 433 -22.23 -6.29 -51.11
C PHE A 433 -21.91 -6.22 -49.63
N GLU A 434 -22.45 -7.19 -48.90
CA GLU A 434 -22.18 -7.39 -47.49
C GLU A 434 -21.28 -8.62 -47.32
N LEU A 435 -20.10 -8.41 -46.73
CA LEU A 435 -19.26 -9.52 -46.27
C LEU A 435 -19.40 -9.61 -44.75
N GLN A 436 -19.71 -10.81 -44.25
CA GLN A 436 -19.65 -11.10 -42.82
C GLN A 436 -18.38 -11.89 -42.54
N GLY A 437 -17.50 -11.32 -41.73
CA GLY A 437 -16.33 -12.02 -41.19
C GLY A 437 -16.61 -12.47 -39.77
N ASP A 438 -16.40 -13.75 -39.49
CA ASP A 438 -16.41 -14.29 -38.12
C ASP A 438 -14.98 -14.35 -37.56
N GLY A 439 -14.81 -13.90 -36.31
CA GLY A 439 -13.69 -14.36 -35.48
C GLY A 439 -12.36 -13.62 -35.59
N ALA A 440 -12.32 -12.39 -36.11
CA ALA A 440 -11.11 -11.56 -36.01
C ALA A 440 -10.81 -11.24 -34.54
N LYS A 441 -9.57 -11.47 -34.09
CA LYS A 441 -9.09 -11.11 -32.76
C LYS A 441 -8.02 -10.04 -32.86
N VAL A 442 -8.01 -9.14 -31.89
CA VAL A 442 -6.94 -8.15 -31.71
C VAL A 442 -6.29 -8.35 -30.34
N THR A 443 -5.00 -8.06 -30.25
CA THR A 443 -4.25 -8.15 -29.00
C THR A 443 -4.00 -6.75 -28.48
N LEU A 444 -4.46 -6.45 -27.26
CA LEU A 444 -4.21 -5.17 -26.60
C LEU A 444 -3.59 -5.43 -25.22
N LEU A 445 -2.37 -4.93 -25.01
CA LEU A 445 -1.71 -4.97 -23.68
C LEU A 445 -1.73 -6.36 -23.00
N GLY A 446 -1.59 -7.42 -23.81
CA GLY A 446 -1.57 -8.82 -23.35
C GLY A 446 -2.93 -9.52 -23.27
N VAL A 447 -4.02 -8.84 -23.66
CA VAL A 447 -5.37 -9.41 -23.71
C VAL A 447 -5.78 -9.66 -25.15
N GLU A 448 -6.25 -10.87 -25.46
CA GLU A 448 -6.88 -11.18 -26.74
C GLU A 448 -8.36 -10.81 -26.71
N ILE A 449 -8.78 -9.93 -27.62
CA ILE A 449 -10.13 -9.38 -27.67
C ILE A 449 -10.76 -9.78 -29.01
N PRO A 450 -11.87 -10.53 -29.01
CA PRO A 450 -12.59 -10.84 -30.23
C PRO A 450 -13.34 -9.59 -30.72
N LEU A 451 -13.15 -9.22 -31.99
CA LEU A 451 -13.93 -8.16 -32.64
C LEU A 451 -15.37 -8.62 -32.94
N GLY A 452 -15.63 -9.93 -32.89
CA GLY A 452 -16.94 -10.50 -33.18
C GLY A 452 -17.28 -10.46 -34.67
N ARG A 453 -18.57 -10.50 -34.97
CA ARG A 453 -19.12 -10.40 -36.32
C ARG A 453 -18.97 -8.99 -36.85
N VAL A 454 -18.30 -8.87 -38.00
CA VAL A 454 -18.13 -7.60 -38.71
C VAL A 454 -18.87 -7.67 -40.03
N LYS A 455 -19.80 -6.73 -40.23
CA LYS A 455 -20.49 -6.51 -41.50
C LYS A 455 -19.74 -5.45 -42.30
N VAL A 456 -19.25 -5.81 -43.48
CA VAL A 456 -18.50 -4.91 -44.36
C VAL A 456 -19.38 -4.44 -45.50
N THR A 457 -19.51 -3.13 -45.69
CA THR A 457 -20.27 -2.51 -46.78
C THR A 457 -19.32 -1.70 -47.66
N PHE A 458 -19.29 -1.94 -48.97
CA PHE A 458 -18.50 -1.12 -49.88
C PHE A 458 -19.15 0.24 -50.12
N VAL A 459 -18.35 1.32 -50.05
CA VAL A 459 -18.81 2.69 -50.31
C VAL A 459 -19.16 2.87 -51.79
N ASP A 460 -18.35 2.32 -52.69
CA ASP A 460 -18.55 2.37 -54.14
C ASP A 460 -19.17 1.04 -54.65
N GLN A 461 -20.47 0.87 -54.40
CA GLN A 461 -21.18 -0.37 -54.72
C GLN A 461 -21.23 -0.65 -56.22
N GLU A 462 -21.25 0.38 -57.07
CA GLU A 462 -21.32 0.22 -58.54
C GLU A 462 -20.01 -0.33 -59.11
N ARG A 463 -18.87 0.20 -58.64
CA ARG A 463 -17.55 -0.33 -59.02
C ARG A 463 -17.38 -1.78 -58.59
N VAL A 464 -17.80 -2.13 -57.37
CA VAL A 464 -17.75 -3.52 -56.89
C VAL A 464 -18.68 -4.42 -57.71
N ALA A 465 -19.89 -3.98 -58.03
CA ALA A 465 -20.81 -4.71 -58.90
C ALA A 465 -20.19 -5.01 -60.28
N ALA A 466 -19.52 -4.04 -60.88
CA ALA A 466 -18.84 -4.21 -62.16
C ALA A 466 -17.68 -5.22 -62.07
N MET A 467 -16.86 -5.13 -61.02
CA MET A 467 -15.76 -6.06 -60.79
C MET A 467 -16.26 -7.51 -60.61
N VAL A 468 -17.34 -7.69 -59.84
CA VAL A 468 -17.97 -9.00 -59.61
C VAL A 468 -18.56 -9.56 -60.91
N ARG A 469 -19.25 -8.74 -61.71
CA ARG A 469 -19.74 -9.15 -63.05
C ARG A 469 -18.62 -9.57 -64.00
N GLN A 470 -17.46 -8.91 -63.95
CA GLN A 470 -16.29 -9.29 -64.74
C GLN A 470 -15.62 -10.58 -64.23
N ALA A 471 -15.67 -10.85 -62.92
CA ALA A 471 -15.13 -12.08 -62.32
C ALA A 471 -16.00 -13.30 -62.65
N ILE A 472 -17.29 -13.25 -62.33
CA ILE A 472 -18.36 -13.45 -63.32
C ILE A 472 -18.09 -14.23 -64.60
N GLU A 473 -18.02 -13.43 -65.66
CA GLU A 473 -17.75 -13.82 -67.03
C GLU A 473 -16.45 -14.61 -67.16
N ARG A 474 -15.39 -14.23 -66.44
CA ARG A 474 -14.10 -14.94 -66.46
C ARG A 474 -14.21 -16.37 -65.92
N ALA A 475 -14.90 -16.56 -64.79
CA ALA A 475 -15.10 -17.89 -64.23
C ALA A 475 -15.95 -18.78 -65.17
N ARG A 476 -17.00 -18.22 -65.77
CA ARG A 476 -17.84 -18.94 -66.74
C ARG A 476 -17.08 -19.33 -68.01
N ALA A 477 -16.20 -18.46 -68.50
CA ALA A 477 -15.38 -18.74 -69.68
C ALA A 477 -14.30 -19.81 -69.42
N THR A 478 -13.79 -19.89 -68.19
CA THR A 478 -12.66 -20.75 -67.83
C THR A 478 -13.05 -22.02 -67.07
N GLY A 479 -14.27 -22.11 -66.56
CA GLY A 479 -14.76 -23.20 -65.73
C GLY A 479 -14.09 -23.30 -64.36
N LYS A 480 -13.40 -22.25 -63.91
CA LYS A 480 -12.66 -22.18 -62.64
C LYS A 480 -13.14 -20.99 -61.81
N PRO A 481 -13.00 -21.03 -60.47
CA PRO A 481 -13.24 -19.86 -59.62
C PRO A 481 -12.44 -18.64 -60.10
N ALA A 482 -13.05 -17.45 -60.01
CA ALA A 482 -12.38 -16.20 -60.37
C ALA A 482 -11.95 -15.47 -59.10
N GLU A 483 -10.71 -15.00 -59.10
CA GLU A 483 -10.18 -14.15 -58.03
C GLU A 483 -10.68 -12.71 -58.19
N LEU A 484 -11.23 -12.16 -57.12
CA LEU A 484 -11.61 -10.76 -56.95
C LEU A 484 -10.61 -10.08 -56.04
N ARG A 485 -9.82 -9.18 -56.60
CA ARG A 485 -8.82 -8.41 -55.88
C ARG A 485 -9.31 -6.98 -55.70
N PHE A 486 -9.45 -6.55 -54.46
CA PHE A 486 -9.80 -5.19 -54.09
C PHE A 486 -8.52 -4.44 -53.72
N GLU A 487 -8.24 -3.36 -54.45
CA GLU A 487 -7.14 -2.45 -54.17
C GLU A 487 -7.70 -1.08 -53.85
N ASN A 488 -7.36 -0.56 -52.68
CA ASN A 488 -7.83 0.73 -52.19
C ASN A 488 -9.37 0.88 -52.18
N ALA A 489 -10.10 -0.20 -51.88
CA ALA A 489 -11.56 -0.15 -51.82
C ALA A 489 -12.02 0.48 -50.51
N ARG A 490 -12.77 1.58 -50.58
CA ARG A 490 -13.38 2.19 -49.39
C ARG A 490 -14.54 1.33 -48.90
N ILE A 491 -14.48 0.91 -47.64
CA ILE A 491 -15.48 0.08 -46.98
C ILE A 491 -15.90 0.69 -45.65
N ILE A 492 -17.10 0.35 -45.20
CA ILE A 492 -17.63 0.62 -43.87
C ILE A 492 -17.75 -0.72 -43.16
N GLU A 493 -16.99 -0.89 -42.08
CA GLU A 493 -17.08 -2.03 -41.17
C GLU A 493 -18.06 -1.69 -40.06
N GLU A 494 -19.04 -2.57 -39.81
CA GLU A 494 -20.02 -2.47 -38.72
C GLU A 494 -19.81 -3.64 -37.75
N PHE A 495 -19.50 -3.32 -36.50
CA PHE A 495 -19.13 -4.27 -35.45
C PHE A 495 -20.37 -4.74 -34.69
N LEU A 496 -20.98 -5.84 -35.13
CA LEU A 496 -22.33 -6.24 -34.70
C LEU A 496 -22.41 -6.72 -33.25
N ASP A 497 -21.31 -7.26 -32.72
CA ASP A 497 -21.28 -7.80 -31.34
C ASP A 497 -20.84 -6.75 -30.31
N TRP A 498 -20.61 -5.50 -30.74
CA TRP A 498 -20.29 -4.38 -29.85
C TRP A 498 -21.53 -3.49 -29.71
N PRO A 499 -22.22 -3.53 -28.56
CA PRO A 499 -23.47 -2.81 -28.39
C PRO A 499 -23.24 -1.30 -28.44
N ARG A 500 -24.02 -0.61 -29.28
CA ARG A 500 -23.91 0.83 -29.46
C ARG A 500 -24.20 1.56 -28.14
N PRO A 501 -23.68 2.78 -27.96
CA PRO A 501 -23.98 3.58 -26.77
C PRO A 501 -25.48 3.72 -26.50
N ALA A 502 -26.28 3.89 -27.55
CA ALA A 502 -27.74 3.97 -27.47
C ALA A 502 -28.39 2.68 -26.92
N ASP A 503 -27.96 1.52 -27.41
CA ASP A 503 -28.54 0.22 -27.02
C ASP A 503 -28.23 -0.07 -25.54
N ARG A 504 -27.00 0.23 -25.08
CA ARG A 504 -26.63 0.09 -23.67
C ARG A 504 -27.34 1.08 -22.75
N LEU A 505 -27.42 2.33 -23.17
CA LEU A 505 -28.12 3.34 -22.39
C LEU A 505 -29.61 3.02 -22.29
N HIS A 506 -30.18 2.41 -23.33
CA HIS A 506 -31.54 1.89 -23.32
C HIS A 506 -31.70 0.75 -22.31
N ASP A 507 -30.80 -0.25 -22.31
CA ASP A 507 -30.83 -1.35 -21.35
C ASP A 507 -30.68 -0.85 -19.91
N LEU A 508 -29.75 0.08 -19.67
CA LEU A 508 -29.58 0.72 -18.37
C LEU A 508 -30.80 1.54 -17.96
N ALA A 509 -31.35 2.34 -18.86
CA ALA A 509 -32.58 3.08 -18.59
C ALA A 509 -33.71 2.11 -18.25
N SER A 510 -33.81 0.95 -18.92
CA SER A 510 -34.84 -0.05 -18.65
C SER A 510 -34.81 -0.57 -17.21
N THR A 511 -33.62 -0.79 -16.63
CA THR A 511 -33.49 -1.23 -15.23
C THR A 511 -33.79 -0.12 -14.25
N GLN A 512 -33.62 1.14 -14.66
CA GLN A 512 -33.84 2.35 -13.87
C GLN A 512 -35.17 3.06 -14.22
N SER A 513 -36.21 2.31 -14.60
CA SER A 513 -37.55 2.84 -14.93
C SER A 513 -37.60 3.91 -16.02
N GLY A 514 -36.67 3.88 -16.97
CA GLY A 514 -36.53 4.81 -18.08
C GLY A 514 -35.64 6.03 -17.81
N TYR A 515 -34.97 6.10 -16.65
CA TYR A 515 -34.13 7.23 -16.26
C TYR A 515 -32.64 6.88 -16.29
N PHE A 516 -31.80 7.88 -16.52
CA PHE A 516 -30.35 7.74 -16.46
C PHE A 516 -29.67 9.09 -16.20
N THR A 517 -28.43 9.07 -15.72
CA THR A 517 -27.63 10.28 -15.49
C THR A 517 -26.75 10.62 -16.69
N LEU A 518 -26.30 11.87 -16.80
CA LEU A 518 -25.34 12.29 -17.82
C LEU A 518 -24.02 11.52 -17.71
N VAL A 519 -23.59 11.20 -16.48
CA VAL A 519 -22.42 10.37 -16.22
C VAL A 519 -22.61 8.98 -16.82
N GLN A 520 -23.76 8.35 -16.58
CA GLN A 520 -24.11 7.05 -17.17
C GLN A 520 -24.19 7.11 -18.71
N ALA A 521 -24.63 8.24 -19.29
CA ALA A 521 -24.59 8.43 -20.74
C ALA A 521 -23.15 8.51 -21.28
N PHE A 522 -22.26 9.20 -20.56
CA PHE A 522 -20.84 9.25 -20.91
C PHE A 522 -20.18 7.86 -20.81
N GLU A 523 -20.51 7.09 -19.77
CA GLU A 523 -20.08 5.70 -19.62
C GLU A 523 -20.60 4.81 -20.75
N ALA A 524 -21.85 5.01 -21.18
CA ALA A 524 -22.43 4.27 -22.30
C ALA A 524 -21.73 4.60 -23.64
N GLY A 525 -21.28 5.84 -23.84
CA GLY A 525 -20.49 6.23 -25.00
C GLY A 525 -20.74 7.62 -25.58
N PHE A 526 -21.61 8.43 -24.96
CA PHE A 526 -21.91 9.78 -25.43
C PHE A 526 -20.82 10.77 -25.03
N ALA A 527 -20.56 11.78 -25.87
CA ALA A 527 -19.51 12.78 -25.62
C ALA A 527 -20.05 14.09 -25.02
N ALA A 528 -21.35 14.36 -25.18
CA ALA A 528 -21.98 15.59 -24.69
C ALA A 528 -23.48 15.37 -24.43
N ALA A 529 -24.06 16.17 -23.53
CA ALA A 529 -25.50 16.18 -23.28
C ALA A 529 -26.33 16.48 -24.54
N THR A 530 -25.86 17.42 -25.37
CA THR A 530 -26.50 17.78 -26.65
C THR A 530 -26.57 16.59 -27.61
N GLN A 531 -25.57 15.70 -27.58
CA GLN A 531 -25.56 14.49 -28.39
C GLN A 531 -26.67 13.54 -27.94
N VAL A 532 -26.83 13.34 -26.62
CA VAL A 532 -27.90 12.52 -26.03
C VAL A 532 -29.27 13.06 -26.47
N GLU A 533 -29.49 14.36 -26.37
CA GLU A 533 -30.76 15.02 -26.74
C GLU A 533 -31.07 14.96 -28.24
N THR A 534 -30.04 14.92 -29.10
CA THR A 534 -30.21 14.91 -30.56
C THR A 534 -30.38 13.49 -31.10
N GLU A 535 -29.63 12.53 -30.58
CA GLU A 535 -29.60 11.15 -31.07
C GLU A 535 -30.66 10.25 -30.42
N LEU A 536 -31.11 10.58 -29.20
CA LEU A 536 -32.11 9.81 -28.47
C LEU A 536 -33.38 10.63 -28.23
N ARG A 537 -34.51 9.92 -28.09
CA ARG A 537 -35.80 10.53 -27.73
C ARG A 537 -35.90 10.68 -26.21
N VAL A 538 -35.32 11.75 -25.68
CA VAL A 538 -35.20 11.98 -24.23
C VAL A 538 -35.81 13.31 -23.77
N GLU A 539 -36.12 13.41 -22.49
CA GLU A 539 -36.50 14.63 -21.78
C GLU A 539 -35.57 14.84 -20.59
N ARG A 540 -35.22 16.10 -20.29
CA ARG A 540 -34.34 16.45 -19.16
C ARG A 540 -35.18 16.78 -17.92
N CYS A 541 -35.16 15.90 -16.92
CA CYS A 541 -36.02 16.00 -15.74
C CYS A 541 -35.43 16.85 -14.61
N SER A 542 -34.14 16.67 -14.29
CA SER A 542 -33.50 17.37 -13.17
C SER A 542 -31.99 17.44 -13.34
N GLY A 543 -31.46 18.62 -13.67
CA GLY A 543 -30.02 18.83 -13.84
C GLY A 543 -29.42 17.89 -14.88
N ASP A 544 -28.61 16.94 -14.41
CA ASP A 544 -27.92 15.93 -15.22
C ASP A 544 -28.69 14.61 -15.35
N ILE A 545 -29.99 14.59 -15.05
CA ILE A 545 -30.84 13.39 -15.18
C ILE A 545 -31.78 13.52 -16.37
N PHE A 546 -31.82 12.47 -17.18
CA PHE A 546 -32.63 12.36 -18.38
C PHE A 546 -33.59 11.18 -18.28
N ARG A 547 -34.71 11.29 -18.99
CA ARG A 547 -35.73 10.26 -19.13
C ARG A 547 -35.90 9.91 -20.60
N MET A 548 -35.91 8.61 -20.91
CA MET A 548 -36.25 8.12 -22.24
C MET A 548 -37.77 8.11 -22.46
N LEU A 549 -38.24 8.82 -23.48
CA LEU A 549 -39.66 9.01 -23.78
C LEU A 549 -40.39 7.73 -24.20
N GLN A 550 -39.65 6.70 -24.60
CA GLN A 550 -40.21 5.40 -24.98
C GLN A 550 -40.64 4.55 -23.77
N PHE A 551 -40.24 4.91 -22.55
CA PHE A 551 -40.68 4.24 -21.33
C PHE A 551 -41.88 4.99 -20.71
N PRO A 552 -42.89 4.26 -20.21
CA PRO A 552 -44.00 4.88 -19.48
C PRO A 552 -43.49 5.60 -18.22
N PRO A 553 -44.17 6.67 -17.76
CA PRO A 553 -43.82 7.32 -16.50
C PRO A 553 -43.90 6.33 -15.32
N SER A 554 -42.96 6.43 -14.39
CA SER A 554 -42.97 5.64 -13.14
C SER A 554 -43.89 6.28 -12.10
N GLU A 555 -44.62 5.48 -11.33
CA GLU A 555 -45.46 5.96 -10.21
C GLU A 555 -44.67 6.70 -9.13
N HIS A 556 -43.36 6.42 -9.02
CA HIS A 556 -42.44 7.05 -8.06
C HIS A 556 -41.25 7.71 -8.78
N GLU A 557 -41.52 8.40 -9.89
CA GLU A 557 -40.51 9.13 -10.68
C GLU A 557 -39.62 10.02 -9.82
N ASP A 558 -40.20 10.72 -8.84
CA ASP A 558 -39.46 11.61 -7.96
C ASP A 558 -38.45 10.87 -7.05
N LEU A 559 -38.78 9.65 -6.62
CA LEU A 559 -37.86 8.79 -5.86
C LEU A 559 -36.77 8.19 -6.76
N VAL A 560 -37.08 7.82 -8.01
CA VAL A 560 -36.05 7.36 -8.96
C VAL A 560 -35.03 8.47 -9.22
N ILE A 561 -35.51 9.68 -9.48
CA ILE A 561 -34.64 10.86 -9.69
C ILE A 561 -33.78 11.10 -8.46
N LEU A 562 -34.36 11.12 -7.26
CA LEU A 562 -33.62 11.34 -6.02
C LEU A 562 -32.57 10.23 -5.77
N TRP A 563 -32.89 8.97 -6.05
CA TRP A 563 -31.93 7.87 -5.94
C TRP A 563 -30.74 8.04 -6.89
N LEU A 564 -30.99 8.44 -8.13
CA LEU A 564 -29.92 8.75 -9.10
C LEU A 564 -29.07 9.96 -8.67
N GLN A 565 -29.68 10.96 -8.02
CA GLN A 565 -28.95 12.11 -7.44
C GLN A 565 -28.03 11.71 -6.28
N THR A 566 -28.31 10.59 -5.62
CA THR A 566 -27.44 10.00 -4.59
C THR A 566 -26.37 9.06 -5.17
N GLU A 567 -26.09 9.14 -6.47
CA GLU A 567 -25.16 8.26 -7.19
C GLU A 567 -25.51 6.76 -7.00
N THR A 568 -26.81 6.45 -6.89
CA THR A 568 -27.34 5.11 -6.60
C THR A 568 -26.95 4.52 -5.23
N GLN A 569 -26.32 5.30 -4.34
CA GLN A 569 -25.88 4.84 -3.02
C GLN A 569 -26.93 5.00 -1.92
N GLY A 570 -27.96 5.83 -2.13
CA GLY A 570 -29.00 6.09 -1.14
C GLY A 570 -30.02 4.96 -1.01
N VAL A 571 -30.47 4.69 0.22
CA VAL A 571 -31.58 3.78 0.54
C VAL A 571 -32.69 4.57 1.22
N PHE A 572 -33.91 4.56 0.67
CA PHE A 572 -35.02 5.28 1.28
C PHE A 572 -35.37 4.72 2.66
N SER A 573 -35.61 5.60 3.63
CA SER A 573 -35.75 5.26 5.04
C SER A 573 -36.81 6.11 5.74
N HIS A 574 -37.02 5.88 7.04
CA HIS A 574 -37.96 6.64 7.86
C HIS A 574 -39.35 6.76 7.22
N ASP A 575 -39.97 7.95 7.24
CA ASP A 575 -41.31 8.22 6.73
C ASP A 575 -41.51 7.76 5.29
N THR A 576 -40.51 7.94 4.43
CA THR A 576 -40.59 7.55 3.02
C THR A 576 -40.64 6.03 2.89
N ALA A 577 -39.76 5.30 3.59
CA ALA A 577 -39.84 3.85 3.62
C ALA A 577 -41.11 3.35 4.31
N LEU A 578 -41.62 4.07 5.31
CA LEU A 578 -42.84 3.69 6.03
C LEU A 578 -44.07 3.74 5.11
N ALA A 579 -44.15 4.78 4.27
CA ALA A 579 -45.14 4.89 3.21
C ALA A 579 -44.94 3.82 2.12
N LEU A 580 -43.70 3.56 1.68
CA LEU A 580 -43.40 2.53 0.66
C LEU A 580 -43.72 1.10 1.13
N ASN A 581 -43.52 0.79 2.42
CA ASN A 581 -43.95 -0.48 3.02
C ASN A 581 -45.49 -0.53 3.23
N GLN A 582 -46.20 0.58 3.06
CA GLN A 582 -47.64 0.72 3.29
C GLN A 582 -48.07 0.30 4.70
N LEU A 583 -47.29 0.66 5.72
CA LEU A 583 -47.51 0.21 7.11
C LEU A 583 -48.29 1.21 7.96
N SER A 584 -48.61 2.38 7.44
CA SER A 584 -49.40 3.37 8.17
C SER A 584 -49.99 4.38 7.20
N ASP A 585 -50.91 5.21 7.69
CA ASP A 585 -51.49 6.33 6.95
C ASP A 585 -50.56 7.56 6.89
N ILE A 586 -49.25 7.37 7.09
CA ILE A 586 -48.29 8.46 7.02
C ILE A 586 -48.28 9.06 5.61
N LEU A 587 -48.37 10.40 5.54
CA LEU A 587 -48.17 11.18 4.33
C LEU A 587 -46.87 11.98 4.51
N PRO A 588 -45.73 11.46 4.02
CA PRO A 588 -44.43 12.11 4.24
C PRO A 588 -44.43 13.51 3.64
N SER A 589 -44.17 14.52 4.47
CA SER A 589 -43.99 15.91 4.00
C SER A 589 -42.62 16.16 3.38
N ARG A 590 -41.68 15.22 3.59
CA ARG A 590 -40.31 15.24 3.11
C ARG A 590 -39.89 13.83 2.68
N ARG A 591 -38.90 13.76 1.79
CA ARG A 591 -38.29 12.51 1.32
C ARG A 591 -37.07 12.19 2.17
N HIS A 592 -37.07 11.03 2.80
CA HIS A 592 -36.02 10.58 3.69
C HIS A 592 -35.19 9.49 3.00
N VAL A 593 -33.88 9.73 2.90
CA VAL A 593 -32.92 8.78 2.31
C VAL A 593 -31.71 8.66 3.22
N THR A 594 -31.29 7.41 3.46
CA THR A 594 -30.07 7.08 4.19
C THR A 594 -28.94 6.83 3.20
N VAL A 595 -27.81 7.49 3.40
CA VAL A 595 -26.57 7.34 2.62
C VAL A 595 -25.44 6.85 3.53
N PRO A 596 -24.37 6.25 2.98
CA PRO A 596 -23.24 5.78 3.77
C PRO A 596 -22.58 6.89 4.61
N PRO A 597 -21.96 6.54 5.76
CA PRO A 597 -21.15 7.48 6.53
C PRO A 597 -20.04 8.10 5.67
N GLY A 598 -19.90 9.43 5.73
CA GLY A 598 -18.89 10.16 4.95
C GLY A 598 -19.23 10.43 3.49
N TRP A 599 -20.42 10.01 3.01
CA TRP A 599 -20.92 10.43 1.71
C TRP A 599 -21.27 11.93 1.73
N GLU A 600 -20.85 12.67 0.71
CA GLU A 600 -21.22 14.07 0.52
C GLU A 600 -21.92 14.24 -0.84
N PRO A 601 -22.91 15.14 -0.96
CA PRO A 601 -23.56 15.41 -2.24
C PRO A 601 -22.55 15.89 -3.29
N PRO A 602 -22.58 15.33 -4.52
CA PRO A 602 -21.77 15.83 -5.61
C PRO A 602 -21.98 17.33 -5.86
N PRO A 603 -20.96 18.09 -6.32
CA PRO A 603 -21.06 19.55 -6.51
C PRO A 603 -22.24 20.02 -7.39
N ASN A 604 -22.68 19.15 -8.29
CA ASN A 604 -23.75 19.35 -9.25
C ASN A 604 -25.07 18.63 -8.88
N ALA A 605 -25.10 17.89 -7.76
CA ALA A 605 -26.32 17.25 -7.27
C ALA A 605 -27.31 18.31 -6.76
N ARG A 606 -28.49 18.37 -7.38
CA ARG A 606 -29.58 19.27 -7.01
C ARG A 606 -30.61 18.53 -6.17
N LEU A 607 -30.25 18.23 -4.93
CA LEU A 607 -31.21 17.69 -3.98
C LEU A 607 -32.29 18.73 -3.68
N ASP A 608 -33.55 18.34 -3.79
CA ASP A 608 -34.67 19.23 -3.50
C ASP A 608 -34.69 19.62 -2.01
N ARG A 609 -35.24 20.81 -1.69
CA ARG A 609 -35.37 21.32 -0.31
C ARG A 609 -36.22 20.42 0.59
N GLY A 610 -37.07 19.58 -0.01
CA GLY A 610 -37.86 18.56 0.68
C GLY A 610 -37.10 17.27 1.02
N THR A 611 -35.81 17.16 0.70
CA THR A 611 -35.00 15.96 0.97
C THR A 611 -34.31 16.04 2.32
N VAL A 612 -34.35 14.95 3.08
CA VAL A 612 -33.64 14.76 4.35
C VAL A 612 -32.66 13.61 4.18
N LEU A 613 -31.37 13.92 4.31
CA LEU A 613 -30.28 12.95 4.27
C LEU A 613 -29.99 12.45 5.69
N HIS A 614 -29.90 11.13 5.82
CA HIS A 614 -29.43 10.46 7.03
C HIS A 614 -28.13 9.75 6.72
N HIS A 615 -27.16 9.77 7.63
CA HIS A 615 -25.89 9.07 7.47
C HIS A 615 -25.84 7.86 8.38
N ALA A 616 -25.99 6.67 7.80
CA ALA A 616 -25.91 5.42 8.54
C ALA A 616 -25.58 4.27 7.60
N GLU A 617 -24.99 3.21 8.14
CA GLU A 617 -24.84 1.95 7.43
C GLU A 617 -26.18 1.20 7.39
N VAL A 618 -26.58 0.75 6.20
CA VAL A 618 -27.76 -0.09 5.99
C VAL A 618 -27.27 -1.40 5.38
N ILE A 619 -27.35 -2.48 6.15
CA ILE A 619 -26.84 -3.77 5.69
C ILE A 619 -27.79 -4.37 4.64
N PRO A 620 -27.30 -5.16 3.66
CA PRO A 620 -28.13 -5.70 2.58
C PRO A 620 -29.36 -6.50 3.04
N SER A 621 -29.30 -7.15 4.22
CA SER A 621 -30.42 -7.89 4.79
C SER A 621 -31.58 -7.00 5.24
N GLU A 622 -31.34 -5.70 5.45
CA GLU A 622 -32.32 -4.68 5.84
C GLU A 622 -32.94 -3.95 4.63
N ILE A 623 -32.51 -4.26 3.41
CA ILE A 623 -32.96 -3.57 2.18
C ILE A 623 -34.00 -4.42 1.45
N THR A 624 -35.03 -3.75 0.94
CA THR A 624 -36.00 -4.28 -0.02
C THR A 624 -36.15 -3.29 -1.19
N TRP A 625 -36.86 -3.69 -2.25
CA TRP A 625 -36.90 -2.96 -3.52
C TRP A 625 -38.31 -2.77 -4.05
N PHE A 626 -38.57 -1.61 -4.65
CA PHE A 626 -39.76 -1.33 -5.44
C PHE A 626 -39.31 -0.74 -6.78
N CYS A 627 -39.42 -1.54 -7.86
CA CYS A 627 -38.77 -1.22 -9.13
C CYS A 627 -37.26 -0.93 -8.90
N PRO A 628 -36.60 0.16 -9.39
CA PRO A 628 -35.19 0.39 -9.10
C PRO A 628 -34.94 1.01 -7.72
N ILE A 629 -35.98 1.26 -6.92
CA ILE A 629 -35.87 2.07 -5.71
C ILE A 629 -35.56 1.17 -4.50
N PRO A 630 -34.37 1.29 -3.86
CA PRO A 630 -34.06 0.59 -2.64
C PRO A 630 -34.66 1.31 -1.42
N PHE A 631 -35.28 0.58 -0.51
CA PHE A 631 -35.78 1.12 0.75
C PHE A 631 -35.62 0.13 1.90
N THR A 632 -35.64 0.65 3.13
CA THR A 632 -35.51 -0.16 4.34
C THR A 632 -36.73 -1.08 4.54
N LYS A 633 -36.48 -2.30 5.02
CA LYS A 633 -37.53 -3.24 5.44
C LYS A 633 -38.23 -2.75 6.70
N ALA A 634 -39.49 -3.17 6.86
CA ALA A 634 -40.39 -2.84 7.97
C ALA A 634 -39.70 -2.67 9.35
N LEU A 635 -38.93 -3.66 9.82
CA LEU A 635 -38.27 -3.59 11.13
C LEU A 635 -37.33 -2.39 11.26
N ARG A 636 -36.44 -2.21 10.27
CA ARG A 636 -35.47 -1.10 10.23
C ARG A 636 -36.20 0.22 10.10
N THR A 637 -37.18 0.29 9.19
CA THR A 637 -38.01 1.49 8.98
C THR A 637 -38.70 1.96 10.24
N ILE A 638 -39.35 1.05 11.00
CA ILE A 638 -40.06 1.41 12.23
C ILE A 638 -39.07 1.88 13.29
N ARG A 639 -37.91 1.24 13.42
CA ARG A 639 -36.84 1.66 14.33
C ARG A 639 -36.35 3.07 14.01
N ASP A 640 -36.02 3.33 12.75
CA ASP A 640 -35.60 4.65 12.26
C ASP A 640 -36.68 5.72 12.55
N CYS A 641 -37.97 5.39 12.36
CA CYS A 641 -39.08 6.30 12.68
C CYS A 641 -39.23 6.59 14.18
N ILE A 642 -39.01 5.58 15.03
CA ILE A 642 -38.99 5.74 16.49
C ILE A 642 -37.86 6.68 16.91
N GLU A 643 -36.65 6.47 16.39
CA GLU A 643 -35.48 7.29 16.71
C GLU A 643 -35.65 8.75 16.27
N LYS A 644 -36.29 8.97 15.11
CA LYS A 644 -36.64 10.30 14.62
C LYS A 644 -37.75 10.99 15.44
N GLY A 645 -38.58 10.23 16.16
CA GLY A 645 -39.71 10.75 16.93
C GLY A 645 -41.00 10.93 16.14
N VAL A 646 -41.31 10.02 15.22
CA VAL A 646 -42.64 9.93 14.58
C VAL A 646 -43.73 9.68 15.63
N SER A 647 -44.95 10.17 15.41
CA SER A 647 -46.02 10.12 16.42
C SER A 647 -46.29 8.68 16.90
N PRO A 648 -46.54 8.47 18.20
CA PRO A 648 -46.76 7.14 18.76
C PRO A 648 -47.92 6.37 18.10
N GLU A 649 -48.97 7.09 17.67
CA GLU A 649 -50.12 6.49 16.99
C GLU A 649 -49.71 5.85 15.65
N ILE A 650 -48.93 6.56 14.83
CA ILE A 650 -48.42 6.05 13.55
C ILE A 650 -47.50 4.84 13.76
N ILE A 651 -46.66 4.89 14.81
CA ILE A 651 -45.75 3.77 15.13
C ILE A 651 -46.51 2.52 15.57
N GLU A 652 -47.53 2.64 16.42
CA GLU A 652 -48.33 1.47 16.83
C GLU A 652 -49.13 0.89 15.66
N GLN A 653 -49.67 1.74 14.76
CA GLN A 653 -50.28 1.28 13.52
C GLN A 653 -49.27 0.49 12.67
N ALA A 654 -48.07 1.04 12.48
CA ALA A 654 -47.00 0.37 11.74
C ALA A 654 -46.57 -0.97 12.31
N ILE A 655 -46.47 -1.06 13.64
CA ILE A 655 -46.16 -2.31 14.33
C ILE A 655 -47.29 -3.33 14.12
N ALA A 656 -48.55 -2.92 14.25
CA ALA A 656 -49.70 -3.80 14.10
C ALA A 656 -49.80 -4.35 12.67
N GLU A 657 -49.71 -3.48 11.66
CA GLU A 657 -49.80 -3.87 10.25
C GLU A 657 -48.60 -4.74 9.83
N ALA A 658 -47.39 -4.40 10.25
CA ALA A 658 -46.20 -5.18 9.92
C ALA A 658 -46.25 -6.58 10.54
N LEU A 659 -46.79 -6.70 11.76
CA LEU A 659 -46.97 -7.98 12.43
C LEU A 659 -48.08 -8.81 11.78
N GLU A 660 -49.23 -8.21 11.47
CA GLU A 660 -50.34 -8.87 10.79
C GLU A 660 -49.93 -9.42 9.42
N ARG A 661 -49.12 -8.66 8.68
CA ARG A 661 -48.58 -9.05 7.36
C ARG A 661 -47.36 -9.97 7.45
N GLY A 662 -46.90 -10.33 8.65
CA GLY A 662 -45.74 -11.21 8.86
C GLY A 662 -44.40 -10.63 8.42
N MET A 663 -44.28 -9.30 8.32
CA MET A 663 -43.04 -8.59 7.98
C MET A 663 -42.10 -8.47 9.18
N ILE A 664 -42.64 -8.56 10.40
CA ILE A 664 -41.89 -8.60 11.66
C ILE A 664 -42.46 -9.69 12.59
N THR A 665 -41.64 -10.14 13.53
CA THR A 665 -41.97 -11.17 14.52
C THR A 665 -42.40 -10.58 15.87
N GLN A 666 -43.10 -11.37 16.68
CA GLN A 666 -43.48 -10.96 18.05
C GLN A 666 -42.28 -10.58 18.93
N ALA A 667 -41.12 -11.23 18.72
CA ALA A 667 -39.89 -10.88 19.45
C ALA A 667 -39.41 -9.47 19.07
N GLU A 668 -39.37 -9.16 17.77
CA GLU A 668 -38.97 -7.85 17.26
C GLU A 668 -39.94 -6.73 17.68
N VAL A 669 -41.22 -7.03 17.84
CA VAL A 669 -42.21 -6.08 18.39
C VAL A 669 -41.85 -5.65 19.81
N GLN A 670 -41.38 -6.58 20.66
CA GLN A 670 -40.95 -6.23 22.02
C GLN A 670 -39.71 -5.33 21.99
N ASP A 671 -38.76 -5.63 21.11
CA ASP A 671 -37.56 -4.81 20.93
C ASP A 671 -37.89 -3.39 20.45
N LEU A 672 -38.85 -3.24 19.52
CA LEU A 672 -39.32 -1.94 19.05
C LEU A 672 -40.01 -1.14 20.16
N ARG A 673 -40.82 -1.79 21.00
CA ARG A 673 -41.47 -1.13 22.16
C ARG A 673 -40.45 -0.68 23.21
N LEU A 674 -39.42 -1.49 23.46
CA LEU A 674 -38.31 -1.12 24.34
C LEU A 674 -37.49 0.05 23.78
N ALA A 675 -37.22 0.06 22.47
CA ALA A 675 -36.56 1.17 21.80
C ALA A 675 -37.36 2.46 21.95
N ARG A 676 -38.69 2.41 21.76
CA ARG A 676 -39.56 3.58 21.94
C ARG A 676 -39.54 4.11 23.37
N ALA A 677 -39.55 3.23 24.37
CA ALA A 677 -39.48 3.62 25.78
C ALA A 677 -38.15 4.28 26.16
N ARG A 678 -37.08 4.11 25.36
CA ARG A 678 -35.79 4.80 25.54
C ARG A 678 -35.71 6.15 24.83
N SER A 679 -36.51 6.35 23.78
CA SER A 679 -36.56 7.57 22.98
C SER A 679 -37.61 8.59 23.46
N ALA A 680 -38.52 8.17 24.36
CA ALA A 680 -39.48 9.02 25.07
C ALA A 680 -38.87 9.55 26.38
#